data_AF-A0AAW0K9Y0-F1
#
_entry.id   AF-A0AAW0K9Y0-F1
#
_cell.length_a   1.000
_cell.length_b   1.000
_cell.length_c   1.000
_cell.angle_alpha   90.00
_cell.angle_beta   90.00
_cell.angle_gamma   90.00
#
_symmetry.space_group_name_H-M   'P 1'
#
loop_
_entity.id
_entity.type
_entity.pdbx_description
1 polymer ?
#
loop_
_entity_poly.entity_id
_entity_poly.type
_entity_poly.pdbx_seq_one_letter_code
_entity_poly.pdbx_strand_id
1 'polypeptide(L)'
;LRVFAFATMERKIIELDQGWEYMEKGIMKLKRILEGLPEPPFSSEEYMMLYTTIYNMCTQKPPHDYSQQLYDKYREAFEEYITKTVLPSLKEKHDEFMLRELVRRWLNHKVMVRWLSRFFHYLDRYFIARRSLPALNEVGLTCFRDLVYQEVKANARDAVINLIDKEREGEQIDRALLKNVIDIFVEIGMGQMELYELDFELQMLLDSGAYYSRKASNWIAEECLKRERDRVSHYLHISSEQKLVEGFCCNPRPYTPTKKLTDLRVFAFATMERKIIELDQGWEYMEKGIMKLKRILEGLPEPPFSSEEYMMLYTTIYNMCTQKPPHDYSQQLYDKYREAFEEYITKTVLPSLKEKHDEFMLRELVRRWLNHKVMVRWLSRFFHYLDRYFIARRSLPALNEVGLTCFRDLVYQEVKANARDAVINLIDKEREGEQIDRALLKNVIDIFVEIGMGQMELYELDFELQMLLDSGAYYSRKASNWIAEECLKRERDRVSHYLHISSEQKLVEKVQHELLVVYSPQLLEKEHSGCRALLRDDKVDDLSRMYRLYHKISKGLDPVSNIFKQHVTAEGTALVQQAEDAASSQVANGAGVQEQVLVRKIIELHDKYMAYVNDCFLNHSLFHKALKEAFEVFCNKTVAGSSSAELLATFCDNILKKGGSEKLSDEAIEETLEKVVKLLAYISDKDLFAEFYRKKLARRLLFDRSANEDHEKSILTKLKQQCGAQFTSKMEGMVTDLTLARENQTNFEEYLRNNTNVNPGIDLTVTVLTTGFWPSYKSFDLSLPPEMVRCVEVFKGFYETRTKHRKLTWIYSLGTCNINGKFDSKPIELIVSTYQAAALLLFNNSDRLSYSEIMTQLNLTHDDVVRLLHSLSCAKYKILTKEPNTRTVSTTDNFEFNSKFTDRMRRIKIPLPPVDERRKVIEDVDKDRRYAIDAAIVRIMKSRKVLGHQQLVMECVEQLGRMFKPDIKAIKKRIEDLITRDYLERDKENPNMFKYLA
;
A
#
# COMPACT_ATOMS: atom_id res chain seq x y z
N LEU A 1 -17.46 25.05 6.55
CA LEU A 1 -18.48 25.94 5.94
C LEU A 1 -19.01 25.41 4.59
N ARG A 2 -19.38 24.12 4.50
CA ARG A 2 -20.12 23.53 3.35
C ARG A 2 -21.16 22.51 3.86
N VAL A 3 -22.01 22.93 4.79
CA VAL A 3 -23.11 22.10 5.33
C VAL A 3 -24.47 22.84 5.30
N PHE A 4 -24.53 24.09 4.82
CA PHE A 4 -25.77 24.89 4.83
C PHE A 4 -26.13 25.44 3.44
N ALA A 5 -26.32 24.55 2.45
CA ALA A 5 -26.82 24.93 1.13
C ALA A 5 -27.70 23.85 0.47
N PHE A 6 -28.60 23.23 1.25
CA PHE A 6 -29.69 22.38 0.72
C PHE A 6 -30.97 22.58 1.53
N ALA A 7 -31.40 23.83 1.65
CA ALA A 7 -32.67 24.19 2.28
C ALA A 7 -33.52 25.02 1.30
N THR A 8 -33.91 24.41 0.18
CA THR A 8 -35.08 24.76 -0.66
C THR A 8 -35.14 23.79 -1.85
N MET A 9 -35.37 22.52 -1.57
CA MET A 9 -35.97 21.59 -2.54
C MET A 9 -37.14 20.95 -1.79
N GLU A 10 -38.32 20.95 -2.41
CA GLU A 10 -39.49 20.23 -1.89
C GLU A 10 -39.04 18.80 -1.53
N ARG A 11 -39.06 18.47 -0.23
CA ARG A 11 -38.77 17.11 0.22
C ARG A 11 -39.90 16.24 -0.28
N LYS A 12 -39.66 15.57 -1.41
CA LYS A 12 -40.55 14.54 -1.94
C LYS A 12 -40.74 13.49 -0.83
N ILE A 13 -41.99 13.25 -0.44
CA ILE A 13 -42.32 12.21 0.54
C ILE A 13 -41.86 10.88 -0.05
N ILE A 14 -41.04 10.15 0.71
CA ILE A 14 -40.60 8.81 0.38
C ILE A 14 -41.57 7.87 1.10
N GLU A 15 -42.41 7.17 0.34
CA GLU A 15 -43.28 6.11 0.87
C GLU A 15 -42.46 4.93 1.39
N LEU A 16 -42.99 4.20 2.38
CA LEU A 16 -42.29 3.09 3.03
C LEU A 16 -41.77 2.06 2.02
N ASP A 17 -42.63 1.59 1.12
CA ASP A 17 -42.30 0.54 0.15
C ASP A 17 -41.21 0.99 -0.83
N GLN A 18 -41.28 2.23 -1.31
CA GLN A 18 -40.30 2.79 -2.23
C GLN A 18 -38.92 2.95 -1.57
N GLY A 19 -38.91 3.46 -0.34
CA GLY A 19 -37.67 3.61 0.43
C GLY A 19 -37.07 2.26 0.80
N TRP A 20 -37.91 1.29 1.19
CA TRP A 20 -37.48 -0.06 1.54
C TRP A 20 -36.94 -0.84 0.34
N GLU A 21 -37.55 -0.74 -0.84
CA GLU A 21 -37.03 -1.38 -2.05
C GLU A 21 -35.59 -0.94 -2.37
N TYR A 22 -35.28 0.34 -2.14
CA TYR A 22 -33.92 0.86 -2.31
C TYR A 22 -32.96 0.33 -1.24
N MET A 23 -33.39 0.31 0.03
CA MET A 23 -32.60 -0.29 1.12
C MET A 23 -32.34 -1.78 0.91
N GLU A 24 -33.33 -2.51 0.41
CA GLU A 24 -33.26 -3.93 0.12
C GLU A 24 -32.19 -4.23 -0.94
N LYS A 25 -32.05 -3.38 -1.97
CA LYS A 25 -30.94 -3.48 -2.94
C LYS A 25 -29.57 -3.33 -2.27
N GLY A 26 -29.44 -2.38 -1.34
CA GLY A 26 -28.23 -2.21 -0.52
C GLY A 26 -27.95 -3.42 0.38
N ILE A 27 -28.98 -3.93 1.07
CA ILE A 27 -28.89 -5.12 1.91
C ILE A 27 -28.52 -6.35 1.08
N MET A 28 -29.10 -6.52 -0.12
CA MET A 28 -28.78 -7.61 -1.04
C MET A 28 -27.36 -7.54 -1.56
N LYS A 29 -26.85 -6.35 -1.90
CA LYS A 29 -25.44 -6.16 -2.26
C LYS A 29 -24.53 -6.59 -1.10
N LEU A 30 -24.85 -6.18 0.13
CA LEU A 30 -24.10 -6.60 1.32
C LEU A 30 -24.14 -8.12 1.52
N LYS A 31 -25.32 -8.76 1.43
CA LYS A 31 -25.48 -10.22 1.49
C LYS A 31 -24.59 -10.91 0.44
N ARG A 32 -24.59 -10.44 -0.81
CA ARG A 32 -23.75 -10.99 -1.90
C ARG A 32 -22.25 -10.86 -1.62
N ILE A 33 -21.80 -9.72 -1.09
CA ILE A 33 -20.40 -9.52 -0.66
C ILE A 33 -20.03 -10.53 0.44
N LEU A 34 -20.89 -10.72 1.44
CA LEU A 34 -20.65 -11.66 2.54
C LEU A 34 -20.59 -13.13 2.06
N GLU A 35 -21.37 -13.47 1.04
CA GLU A 35 -21.34 -14.80 0.40
C GLU A 35 -20.17 -14.96 -0.59
N GLY A 36 -19.33 -13.94 -0.78
CA GLY A 36 -18.16 -13.99 -1.68
C GLY A 36 -18.51 -13.95 -3.16
N LEU A 37 -19.71 -13.46 -3.52
CA LEU A 37 -20.10 -13.22 -4.90
C LEU A 37 -19.40 -11.97 -5.45
N PRO A 38 -19.10 -11.90 -6.75
CA PRO A 38 -18.40 -10.78 -7.36
C PRO A 38 -19.29 -9.52 -7.35
N GLU A 39 -19.12 -8.70 -6.32
CA GLU A 39 -19.76 -7.39 -6.14
C GLU A 39 -18.71 -6.34 -5.79
N PRO A 40 -18.76 -5.14 -6.40
CA PRO A 40 -17.87 -4.05 -6.01
C PRO A 40 -18.17 -3.60 -4.57
N PRO A 41 -17.15 -3.15 -3.81
CA PRO A 41 -17.35 -2.58 -2.49
C PRO A 41 -18.27 -1.34 -2.55
N PHE A 42 -18.93 -1.01 -1.44
CA PHE A 42 -19.77 0.18 -1.37
C PHE A 42 -18.97 1.45 -1.65
N SER A 43 -19.42 2.27 -2.61
CA SER A 43 -18.86 3.60 -2.82
C SER A 43 -19.33 4.56 -1.74
N SER A 44 -18.59 5.64 -1.51
CA SER A 44 -19.02 6.70 -0.58
C SER A 44 -20.36 7.33 -0.98
N GLU A 45 -20.66 7.35 -2.28
CA GLU A 45 -21.92 7.85 -2.83
C GLU A 45 -23.08 6.90 -2.52
N GLU A 46 -22.90 5.59 -2.71
CA GLU A 46 -23.90 4.58 -2.37
C GLU A 46 -24.20 4.56 -0.86
N TYR A 47 -23.17 4.65 -0.02
CA TYR A 47 -23.32 4.76 1.43
C TYR A 47 -24.14 6.01 1.81
N MET A 48 -23.79 7.17 1.25
CA MET A 48 -24.45 8.43 1.57
C MET A 48 -25.91 8.40 1.12
N MET A 49 -26.21 7.83 -0.05
CA MET A 49 -27.58 7.69 -0.54
C MET A 49 -28.43 6.77 0.35
N LEU A 50 -27.91 5.63 0.80
CA LEU A 50 -28.60 4.74 1.73
C LEU A 50 -28.88 5.44 3.07
N TYR A 51 -27.86 6.08 3.65
CA TYR A 51 -28.00 6.82 4.91
C TYR A 51 -28.98 8.00 4.79
N THR A 52 -28.88 8.79 3.71
CA THR A 52 -29.78 9.94 3.47
C THR A 52 -31.22 9.49 3.23
N THR A 53 -31.44 8.35 2.57
CA THR A 53 -32.79 7.78 2.39
C THR A 53 -33.41 7.42 3.74
N ILE A 54 -32.67 6.71 4.60
CA ILE A 54 -33.12 6.35 5.96
C ILE A 54 -33.38 7.61 6.80
N TYR A 55 -32.45 8.57 6.78
CA TYR A 55 -32.61 9.86 7.47
C TYR A 55 -33.87 10.60 7.02
N ASN A 56 -34.12 10.68 5.71
CA ASN A 56 -35.30 11.36 5.18
C ASN A 56 -36.58 10.66 5.62
N MET A 57 -36.66 9.33 5.56
CA MET A 57 -37.82 8.55 6.00
C MET A 57 -38.10 8.69 7.51
N CYS A 58 -37.07 8.85 8.34
CA CYS A 58 -37.21 9.05 9.79
C CYS A 58 -37.54 10.50 10.18
N THR A 59 -37.36 11.47 9.28
CA THR A 59 -37.57 12.91 9.56
C THR A 59 -38.81 13.51 8.88
N GLN A 60 -39.64 12.68 8.23
CA GLN A 60 -40.91 13.13 7.67
C GLN A 60 -41.93 13.40 8.79
N LYS A 61 -42.90 14.27 8.54
CA LYS A 61 -43.97 14.57 9.51
C LYS A 61 -44.99 13.42 9.55
N PRO A 62 -45.63 13.16 10.71
CA PRO A 62 -46.75 12.22 10.79
C PRO A 62 -47.82 12.56 9.74
N PRO A 63 -48.41 11.56 9.03
CA PRO A 63 -48.37 10.12 9.28
C PRO A 63 -47.16 9.36 8.66
N HIS A 64 -46.22 10.05 8.01
CA HIS A 64 -45.12 9.42 7.23
C HIS A 64 -43.81 9.23 8.01
N ASP A 65 -43.84 9.29 9.34
CA ASP A 65 -42.70 8.91 10.18
C ASP A 65 -42.63 7.38 10.27
N TYR A 66 -41.69 6.81 9.53
CA TYR A 66 -41.53 5.36 9.42
C TYR A 66 -40.49 4.78 10.38
N SER A 67 -40.05 5.53 11.40
CA SER A 67 -38.95 5.13 12.28
C SER A 67 -39.18 3.79 12.99
N GLN A 68 -40.41 3.51 13.46
CA GLN A 68 -40.77 2.22 14.08
C GLN A 68 -40.72 1.08 13.06
N GLN A 69 -41.32 1.28 11.88
CA GLN A 69 -41.39 0.27 10.84
C GLN A 69 -40.01 -0.06 10.29
N LEU A 70 -39.11 0.92 10.21
CA LEU A 70 -37.71 0.71 9.83
C LEU A 70 -36.92 -0.06 10.89
N TYR A 71 -37.23 0.13 12.17
CA TYR A 71 -36.65 -0.69 13.26
C TYR A 71 -37.11 -2.17 13.15
N ASP A 72 -38.40 -2.40 12.87
CA ASP A 72 -38.94 -3.75 12.71
C ASP A 72 -38.36 -4.42 11.45
N LYS A 73 -38.32 -3.69 10.33
CA LYS A 73 -37.72 -4.13 9.06
C LYS A 73 -36.21 -4.43 9.18
N TYR A 74 -35.48 -3.70 10.02
CA TYR A 74 -34.07 -3.99 10.32
C TYR A 74 -33.91 -5.37 10.95
N ARG A 75 -34.75 -5.74 11.92
CA ARG A 75 -34.76 -7.07 12.53
C ARG A 75 -35.13 -8.14 11.50
N GLU A 76 -36.21 -7.93 10.73
CA GLU A 76 -36.65 -8.84 9.67
C GLU A 76 -35.52 -9.18 8.68
N ALA A 77 -34.68 -8.20 8.32
CA ALA A 77 -33.57 -8.41 7.39
C ALA A 77 -32.50 -9.41 7.92
N PHE A 78 -32.25 -9.44 9.23
CA PHE A 78 -31.36 -10.44 9.84
C PHE A 78 -32.05 -11.79 9.95
N GLU A 79 -33.30 -11.84 10.39
CA GLU A 79 -34.07 -13.08 10.51
C GLU A 79 -34.18 -13.79 9.15
N GLU A 80 -34.43 -13.03 8.09
CA GLU A 80 -34.49 -13.54 6.73
C GLU A 80 -33.13 -14.10 6.26
N TYR A 81 -32.03 -13.36 6.46
CA TYR A 81 -30.69 -13.82 6.10
C TYR A 81 -30.30 -15.09 6.87
N ILE A 82 -30.60 -15.13 8.16
CA ILE A 82 -30.32 -16.27 9.00
C ILE A 82 -31.11 -17.49 8.53
N THR A 83 -32.42 -17.34 8.31
CA THR A 83 -33.32 -18.44 7.98
C THR A 83 -33.07 -18.99 6.58
N LYS A 84 -32.81 -18.12 5.59
CA LYS A 84 -32.64 -18.52 4.19
C LYS A 84 -31.21 -18.95 3.84
N THR A 85 -30.20 -18.48 4.56
CA THR A 85 -28.80 -18.69 4.18
C THR A 85 -27.98 -19.36 5.28
N VAL A 86 -27.99 -18.80 6.49
CA VAL A 86 -27.10 -19.26 7.57
C VAL A 86 -27.52 -20.64 8.09
N LEU A 87 -28.78 -20.81 8.51
CA LEU A 87 -29.27 -22.06 9.08
C LEU A 87 -29.17 -23.26 8.12
N PRO A 88 -29.59 -23.15 6.84
CA PRO A 88 -29.40 -24.24 5.88
C PRO A 88 -27.93 -24.66 5.74
N SER A 89 -27.02 -23.69 5.61
CA SER A 89 -25.58 -23.98 5.45
C SER A 89 -24.95 -24.72 6.64
N LEU A 90 -25.49 -24.51 7.85
CA LEU A 90 -25.05 -25.18 9.07
C LEU A 90 -25.68 -26.57 9.22
N LYS A 91 -26.94 -26.74 8.82
CA LYS A 91 -27.66 -28.02 8.89
C LYS A 91 -27.12 -29.07 7.92
N GLU A 92 -26.52 -28.64 6.81
CA GLU A 92 -25.90 -29.53 5.81
C GLU A 92 -24.52 -30.10 6.24
N LYS A 93 -23.93 -29.57 7.31
CA LYS A 93 -22.58 -29.91 7.77
C LYS A 93 -22.61 -30.55 9.15
N HIS A 94 -21.64 -31.43 9.40
CA HIS A 94 -21.46 -32.10 10.68
C HIS A 94 -20.02 -31.93 11.20
N ASP A 95 -19.85 -32.13 12.52
CA ASP A 95 -18.56 -32.12 13.21
C ASP A 95 -17.68 -30.90 12.89
N GLU A 96 -16.39 -31.09 12.62
CA GLU A 96 -15.42 -30.01 12.40
C GLU A 96 -15.80 -29.11 11.20
N PHE A 97 -16.40 -29.65 10.15
CA PHE A 97 -16.85 -28.86 8.99
C PHE A 97 -18.00 -27.92 9.36
N MET A 98 -18.87 -28.35 10.27
CA MET A 98 -19.92 -27.49 10.81
C MET A 98 -19.33 -26.40 11.69
N LEU A 99 -18.32 -26.70 12.52
CA LEU A 99 -17.62 -25.69 13.34
C LEU A 99 -16.93 -24.63 12.48
N ARG A 100 -16.25 -25.02 11.40
CA ARG A 100 -15.62 -24.09 10.45
C ARG A 100 -16.66 -23.18 9.79
N GLU A 101 -17.80 -23.76 9.42
CA GLU A 101 -18.91 -22.99 8.86
C GLU A 101 -19.53 -22.05 9.89
N LEU A 102 -19.71 -22.48 11.15
CA LEU A 102 -20.23 -21.66 12.24
C LEU A 102 -19.35 -20.43 12.48
N VAL A 103 -18.03 -20.61 12.53
CA VAL A 103 -17.08 -19.49 12.66
C VAL A 103 -17.19 -18.53 11.48
N ARG A 104 -17.23 -19.06 10.25
CA ARG A 104 -17.39 -18.25 9.04
C ARG A 104 -18.70 -17.45 9.07
N ARG A 105 -19.81 -18.09 9.42
CA ARG A 105 -21.15 -17.48 9.45
C ARG A 105 -21.25 -16.42 10.54
N TRP A 106 -20.69 -16.69 11.72
CA TRP A 106 -20.63 -15.70 12.79
C TRP A 106 -19.80 -14.47 12.41
N LEU A 107 -18.64 -14.65 11.78
CA LEU A 107 -17.81 -13.55 11.33
C LEU A 107 -18.53 -12.68 10.28
N ASN A 108 -19.15 -13.32 9.29
CA ASN A 108 -19.98 -12.65 8.28
C ASN A 108 -21.15 -11.90 8.93
N HIS A 109 -21.81 -12.51 9.91
CA HIS A 109 -22.90 -11.89 10.66
C HIS A 109 -22.44 -10.64 11.41
N LYS A 110 -21.29 -10.69 12.11
CA LYS A 110 -20.69 -9.51 12.77
C LYS A 110 -20.40 -8.38 11.79
N VAL A 111 -19.94 -8.70 10.56
CA VAL A 111 -19.74 -7.70 9.51
C VAL A 111 -21.08 -7.09 9.07
N MET A 112 -22.12 -7.92 8.86
CA MET A 112 -23.45 -7.46 8.52
C MET A 112 -24.02 -6.51 9.58
N VAL A 113 -23.90 -6.86 10.88
CA VAL A 113 -24.33 -6.02 12.00
C VAL A 113 -23.63 -4.66 12.00
N ARG A 114 -22.31 -4.62 11.80
CA ARG A 114 -21.54 -3.36 11.74
C ARG A 114 -21.94 -2.46 10.58
N TRP A 115 -22.26 -3.03 9.42
CA TRP A 115 -22.65 -2.25 8.24
C TRP A 115 -24.09 -1.76 8.33
N LEU A 116 -25.03 -2.64 8.69
CA LEU A 116 -26.43 -2.24 8.83
C LEU A 116 -26.62 -1.25 9.99
N SER A 117 -25.95 -1.41 11.13
CA SER A 117 -26.05 -0.41 12.21
C SER A 117 -25.53 0.97 11.81
N ARG A 118 -24.58 1.05 10.86
CA ARG A 118 -24.11 2.33 10.29
C ARG A 118 -25.14 2.96 9.34
N PHE A 119 -25.76 2.18 8.46
CA PHE A 119 -26.81 2.68 7.58
C PHE A 119 -27.99 3.22 8.38
N PHE A 120 -28.38 2.51 9.43
CA PHE A 120 -29.50 2.86 10.30
C PHE A 120 -29.09 3.70 11.53
N HIS A 121 -27.88 4.27 11.56
CA HIS A 121 -27.33 4.95 12.73
C HIS A 121 -28.22 6.11 13.25
N TYR A 122 -28.99 6.74 12.36
CA TYR A 122 -29.94 7.77 12.76
C TYR A 122 -31.02 7.24 13.72
N LEU A 123 -31.50 6.01 13.52
CA LEU A 123 -32.47 5.37 14.42
C LEU A 123 -31.88 5.13 15.82
N ASP A 124 -30.64 4.62 15.90
CA ASP A 124 -29.92 4.42 17.18
C ASP A 124 -29.83 5.72 17.97
N ARG A 125 -29.45 6.82 17.30
CA ARG A 125 -29.20 8.09 17.98
C ARG A 125 -30.47 8.83 18.40
N TYR A 126 -31.56 8.74 17.64
CA TYR A 126 -32.74 9.60 17.84
C TYR A 126 -34.01 8.84 18.19
N PHE A 127 -34.31 7.73 17.53
CA PHE A 127 -35.55 7.00 17.74
C PHE A 127 -35.45 6.02 18.92
N ILE A 128 -34.43 5.17 18.91
CA ILE A 128 -34.16 4.13 19.90
C ILE A 128 -33.88 4.76 21.27
N ALA A 129 -33.00 5.77 21.31
CA ALA A 129 -32.70 6.52 22.53
C ALA A 129 -33.96 7.16 23.16
N ARG A 130 -34.90 7.66 22.33
CA ARG A 130 -36.14 8.28 22.81
C ARG A 130 -37.19 7.27 23.29
N ARG A 131 -37.18 6.05 22.75
CA ARG A 131 -38.12 4.97 23.07
C ARG A 131 -37.58 3.95 24.08
N SER A 132 -36.31 4.07 24.49
CA SER A 132 -35.62 3.09 25.36
C SER A 132 -35.67 1.66 24.79
N LEU A 133 -35.54 1.52 23.47
CA LEU A 133 -35.47 0.22 22.80
C LEU A 133 -34.02 -0.33 22.84
N PRO A 134 -33.81 -1.65 22.66
CA PRO A 134 -32.48 -2.22 22.48
C PRO A 134 -31.75 -1.60 21.27
N ALA A 135 -30.45 -1.36 21.42
CA ALA A 135 -29.62 -0.77 20.36
C ALA A 135 -29.55 -1.68 19.13
N LEU A 136 -29.43 -1.13 17.93
CA LEU A 136 -29.42 -1.92 16.69
C LEU A 136 -28.32 -2.99 16.68
N ASN A 137 -27.15 -2.67 17.22
CA ASN A 137 -26.05 -3.63 17.36
C ASN A 137 -26.42 -4.82 18.27
N GLU A 138 -27.13 -4.55 19.36
CA GLU A 138 -27.65 -5.58 20.28
C GLU A 138 -28.72 -6.43 19.59
N VAL A 139 -29.66 -5.80 18.88
CA VAL A 139 -30.70 -6.49 18.10
C VAL A 139 -30.08 -7.41 17.05
N GLY A 140 -29.07 -6.93 16.31
CA GLY A 140 -28.39 -7.71 15.29
C GLY A 140 -27.67 -8.93 15.86
N LEU A 141 -26.96 -8.80 16.98
CA LEU A 141 -26.27 -9.91 17.65
C LEU A 141 -27.25 -10.92 18.27
N THR A 142 -28.30 -10.42 18.93
CA THR A 142 -29.31 -11.29 19.56
C THR A 142 -30.11 -12.11 18.55
N CYS A 143 -30.34 -11.62 17.33
CA CYS A 143 -30.98 -12.43 16.27
C CYS A 143 -30.22 -13.74 15.97
N PHE A 144 -28.88 -13.71 15.98
CA PHE A 144 -28.08 -14.92 15.76
C PHE A 144 -28.13 -15.86 16.97
N ARG A 145 -28.12 -15.32 18.20
CA ARG A 145 -28.33 -16.10 19.42
C ARG A 145 -29.68 -16.81 19.40
N ASP A 146 -30.73 -16.07 19.09
CA ASP A 146 -32.10 -16.54 19.25
C ASP A 146 -32.47 -17.56 18.15
N LEU A 147 -31.90 -17.42 16.94
CA LEU A 147 -32.24 -18.28 15.79
C LEU A 147 -31.18 -19.33 15.44
N VAL A 148 -29.88 -19.04 15.56
CA VAL A 148 -28.80 -19.96 15.15
C VAL A 148 -28.28 -20.75 16.35
N TYR A 149 -27.94 -20.06 17.43
CA TYR A 149 -27.32 -20.72 18.57
C TYR A 149 -28.24 -21.75 19.23
N GLN A 150 -29.54 -21.46 19.37
CA GLN A 150 -30.48 -22.42 19.95
C GLN A 150 -30.58 -23.73 19.15
N GLU A 151 -30.48 -23.66 17.82
CA GLU A 151 -30.54 -24.81 16.92
C GLU A 151 -29.23 -25.61 16.89
N VAL A 152 -28.08 -24.94 17.02
CA VAL A 152 -26.76 -25.54 16.74
C VAL A 152 -25.97 -25.85 18.02
N LYS A 153 -26.34 -25.30 19.18
CA LYS A 153 -25.55 -25.39 20.44
C LYS A 153 -25.21 -26.82 20.87
N ALA A 154 -26.14 -27.76 20.75
CA ALA A 154 -25.89 -29.16 21.14
C ALA A 154 -24.85 -29.80 20.21
N ASN A 155 -25.06 -29.71 18.90
CA ASN A 155 -24.16 -30.27 17.89
C ASN A 155 -22.77 -29.60 17.94
N ALA A 156 -22.71 -28.29 18.16
CA ALA A 156 -21.45 -27.54 18.25
C ALA A 156 -20.67 -27.92 19.51
N ARG A 157 -21.35 -28.01 20.66
CA ARG A 157 -20.74 -28.47 21.90
C ARG A 157 -20.17 -29.88 21.76
N ASP A 158 -20.95 -30.80 21.23
CA ASP A 158 -20.55 -32.21 21.12
C ASP A 158 -19.37 -32.34 20.14
N ALA A 159 -19.37 -31.59 19.03
CA ALA A 159 -18.23 -31.53 18.10
C ALA A 159 -16.97 -30.93 18.74
N VAL A 160 -17.10 -29.89 19.57
CA VAL A 160 -15.97 -29.28 20.31
C VAL A 160 -15.41 -30.26 21.34
N ILE A 161 -16.26 -30.97 22.09
CA ILE A 161 -15.83 -31.98 23.06
C ILE A 161 -15.10 -33.13 22.34
N ASN A 162 -15.62 -33.59 21.20
CA ASN A 162 -14.96 -34.62 20.38
C ASN A 162 -13.55 -34.18 19.90
N LEU A 163 -13.35 -32.91 19.56
CA LEU A 163 -12.02 -32.39 19.21
C LEU A 163 -11.08 -32.35 20.43
N ILE A 164 -11.59 -31.96 21.60
CA ILE A 164 -10.83 -31.99 22.85
C ILE A 164 -10.39 -33.44 23.17
N ASP A 165 -11.28 -34.42 22.95
CA ASP A 165 -10.98 -35.83 23.14
C ASP A 165 -9.92 -36.36 22.17
N LYS A 166 -9.99 -35.99 20.88
CA LYS A 166 -8.93 -36.31 19.91
C LYS A 166 -7.58 -35.77 20.36
N GLU A 167 -7.54 -34.53 20.87
CA GLU A 167 -6.31 -33.96 21.42
C GLU A 167 -5.85 -34.68 22.71
N ARG A 168 -6.78 -35.19 23.52
CA ARG A 168 -6.47 -36.04 24.69
C ARG A 168 -5.85 -37.37 24.31
N GLU A 169 -6.16 -37.88 23.13
CA GLU A 169 -5.58 -39.09 22.57
C GLU A 169 -4.23 -38.82 21.86
N GLY A 170 -3.83 -37.55 21.74
CA GLY A 170 -2.56 -37.14 21.13
C GLY A 170 -2.66 -36.83 19.64
N GLU A 171 -3.88 -36.75 19.09
CA GLU A 171 -4.09 -36.29 17.71
C GLU A 171 -3.85 -34.78 17.60
N GLN A 172 -3.33 -34.36 16.46
CA GLN A 172 -3.16 -32.93 16.16
C GLN A 172 -4.49 -32.33 15.72
N ILE A 173 -4.97 -31.34 16.48
CA ILE A 173 -6.20 -30.60 16.18
C ILE A 173 -5.94 -29.14 15.80
N ASP A 174 -6.91 -28.51 15.14
CA ASP A 174 -6.91 -27.08 14.88
C ASP A 174 -7.34 -26.30 16.14
N ARG A 175 -6.37 -26.02 17.04
CA ARG A 175 -6.60 -25.25 18.27
C ARG A 175 -7.17 -23.85 18.01
N ALA A 176 -6.87 -23.26 16.84
CA ALA A 176 -7.37 -21.94 16.48
C ALA A 176 -8.87 -21.98 16.13
N LEU A 177 -9.31 -23.01 15.41
CA LEU A 177 -10.73 -23.27 15.19
C LEU A 177 -11.46 -23.45 16.54
N LEU A 178 -10.90 -24.25 17.44
CA LEU A 178 -11.50 -24.53 18.74
C LEU A 178 -11.66 -23.25 19.58
N LYS A 179 -10.59 -22.43 19.64
CA LYS A 179 -10.62 -21.12 20.31
C LYS A 179 -11.70 -20.21 19.71
N ASN A 180 -11.76 -20.09 18.38
CA ASN A 180 -12.76 -19.25 17.73
C ASN A 180 -14.20 -19.70 18.02
N VAL A 181 -14.46 -21.01 18.13
CA VAL A 181 -15.80 -21.51 18.49
C VAL A 181 -16.11 -21.25 19.97
N ILE A 182 -15.14 -21.38 20.86
CA ILE A 182 -15.32 -21.09 22.28
C ILE A 182 -15.56 -19.58 22.50
N ASP A 183 -14.82 -18.72 21.81
CA ASP A 183 -15.03 -17.28 21.82
C ASP A 183 -16.46 -16.93 21.36
N ILE A 184 -17.03 -17.68 20.41
CA ILE A 184 -18.43 -17.51 19.99
C ILE A 184 -19.40 -17.78 21.14
N PHE A 185 -19.19 -18.82 21.95
CA PHE A 185 -20.05 -19.12 23.10
C PHE A 185 -20.05 -17.99 24.15
N VAL A 186 -18.93 -17.27 24.28
CA VAL A 186 -18.82 -16.10 25.18
C VAL A 186 -19.40 -14.84 24.53
N GLU A 187 -19.09 -14.58 23.26
CA GLU A 187 -19.54 -13.39 22.53
C GLU A 187 -21.08 -13.37 22.34
N ILE A 188 -21.70 -14.53 22.15
CA ILE A 188 -23.17 -14.67 22.02
C ILE A 188 -23.90 -14.27 23.31
N GLY A 189 -23.26 -14.43 24.48
CA GLY A 189 -23.75 -13.95 25.77
C GLY A 189 -23.58 -12.45 25.98
N MET A 190 -23.15 -11.68 24.97
CA MET A 190 -22.84 -10.25 25.10
C MET A 190 -21.84 -9.96 26.22
N GLY A 191 -20.88 -10.87 26.44
CA GLY A 191 -19.89 -10.78 27.50
C GLY A 191 -20.35 -11.34 28.86
N GLN A 192 -21.60 -11.84 28.97
CA GLN A 192 -22.04 -12.62 30.13
C GLN A 192 -21.63 -14.09 29.95
N MET A 193 -21.00 -14.65 30.98
CA MET A 193 -20.46 -16.02 30.95
C MET A 193 -21.53 -17.10 31.10
N GLU A 194 -22.76 -16.76 31.47
CA GLU A 194 -23.82 -17.72 31.82
C GLU A 194 -24.07 -18.77 30.72
N LEU A 195 -24.10 -18.35 29.44
CA LEU A 195 -24.30 -19.28 28.32
C LEU A 195 -23.11 -20.22 28.13
N TYR A 196 -21.87 -19.71 28.21
CA TYR A 196 -20.67 -20.53 28.15
C TYR A 196 -20.62 -21.54 29.30
N GLU A 197 -20.90 -21.10 30.53
CA GLU A 197 -20.84 -21.93 31.73
C GLU A 197 -21.89 -23.04 31.72
N LEU A 198 -23.15 -22.70 31.39
CA LEU A 198 -24.28 -23.64 31.44
C LEU A 198 -24.32 -24.57 30.24
N ASP A 199 -24.16 -24.03 29.03
CA ASP A 199 -24.36 -24.84 27.82
C ASP A 199 -23.13 -25.66 27.45
N PHE A 200 -21.90 -25.15 27.70
CA PHE A 200 -20.65 -25.77 27.27
C PHE A 200 -19.74 -26.25 28.42
N GLU A 201 -19.32 -25.36 29.32
CA GLU A 201 -18.28 -25.63 30.33
C GLU A 201 -18.67 -26.79 31.24
N LEU A 202 -19.92 -26.81 31.72
CA LEU A 202 -20.43 -27.88 32.57
C LEU A 202 -20.30 -29.27 31.91
N GLN A 203 -20.67 -29.38 30.62
CA GLN A 203 -20.61 -30.65 29.90
C GLN A 203 -19.17 -31.06 29.61
N MET A 204 -18.30 -30.11 29.26
CA MET A 204 -16.87 -30.34 29.06
C MET A 204 -16.20 -30.83 30.35
N LEU A 205 -16.53 -30.24 31.51
CA LEU A 205 -16.01 -30.69 32.81
C LEU A 205 -16.42 -32.13 33.14
N LEU A 206 -17.70 -32.49 32.90
CA LEU A 206 -18.21 -33.84 33.11
C LEU A 206 -17.51 -34.86 32.20
N ASP A 207 -17.35 -34.51 30.93
CA ASP A 207 -16.65 -35.34 29.95
C ASP A 207 -15.15 -35.52 30.31
N SER A 208 -14.48 -34.44 30.71
CA SER A 208 -13.10 -34.46 31.22
C SER A 208 -12.95 -35.45 32.37
N GLY A 209 -13.84 -35.36 33.38
CA GLY A 209 -13.85 -36.29 34.50
C GLY A 209 -14.05 -37.74 34.07
N ALA A 210 -14.97 -38.00 33.13
CA ALA A 210 -15.23 -39.34 32.61
C ALA A 210 -14.07 -39.91 31.77
N TYR A 211 -13.39 -39.08 30.97
CA TYR A 211 -12.22 -39.48 30.19
C TYR A 211 -11.07 -39.94 31.10
N TYR A 212 -10.70 -39.12 32.09
CA TYR A 212 -9.58 -39.47 32.98
C TYR A 212 -9.94 -40.56 33.99
N SER A 213 -11.21 -40.68 34.40
CA SER A 213 -11.68 -41.81 35.20
C SER A 213 -11.50 -43.15 34.47
N ARG A 214 -11.74 -43.19 33.14
CA ARG A 214 -11.50 -44.39 32.31
C ARG A 214 -10.01 -44.73 32.11
N LYS A 215 -9.13 -43.72 32.12
CA LYS A 215 -7.67 -43.88 31.95
C LYS A 215 -6.91 -44.01 33.27
N ALA A 216 -7.59 -43.96 34.41
CA ALA A 216 -7.03 -43.90 35.76
C ALA A 216 -6.12 -45.09 36.13
N SER A 217 -6.17 -46.20 35.41
CA SER A 217 -5.33 -47.39 35.65
C SER A 217 -3.85 -47.21 35.28
N ASN A 218 -3.46 -46.18 34.50
CA ASN A 218 -2.10 -46.09 33.96
C ASN A 218 -1.30 -44.79 34.26
N TRP A 219 -1.87 -43.73 34.84
CA TRP A 219 -1.24 -42.38 34.78
C TRP A 219 -1.09 -41.63 36.12
N ILE A 220 -0.12 -40.70 36.18
CA ILE A 220 0.15 -39.77 37.30
C ILE A 220 -0.77 -38.55 37.18
N ALA A 221 -1.57 -38.26 38.22
CA ALA A 221 -2.57 -37.18 38.25
C ALA A 221 -1.99 -35.78 37.94
N GLU A 222 -0.73 -35.53 38.30
CA GLU A 222 -0.05 -34.25 38.13
C GLU A 222 0.24 -33.92 36.64
N GLU A 223 0.53 -34.94 35.82
CA GLU A 223 0.77 -34.74 34.39
C GLU A 223 -0.54 -34.45 33.63
N CYS A 224 -1.66 -35.03 34.09
CA CYS A 224 -2.99 -34.78 33.53
C CYS A 224 -3.45 -33.35 33.82
N LEU A 225 -3.26 -32.87 35.05
CA LEU A 225 -3.54 -31.48 35.43
C LEU A 225 -2.70 -30.49 34.63
N LYS A 226 -1.42 -30.81 34.36
CA LYS A 226 -0.55 -29.98 33.52
C LYS A 226 -1.08 -29.87 32.08
N ARG A 227 -1.54 -30.98 31.50
CA ARG A 227 -2.10 -31.01 30.14
C ARG A 227 -3.45 -30.29 30.04
N GLU A 228 -4.31 -30.39 31.06
CA GLU A 228 -5.56 -29.62 31.08
C GLU A 228 -5.33 -28.12 31.32
N ARG A 229 -4.36 -27.73 32.16
CA ARG A 229 -3.96 -26.30 32.26
C ARG A 229 -3.40 -25.76 30.94
N ASP A 230 -2.66 -26.59 30.19
CA ASP A 230 -2.21 -26.23 28.83
C ASP A 230 -3.42 -25.97 27.90
N ARG A 231 -4.45 -26.81 27.93
CA ARG A 231 -5.66 -26.59 27.13
C ARG A 231 -6.41 -25.32 27.52
N VAL A 232 -6.50 -25.04 28.83
CA VAL A 232 -7.13 -23.81 29.31
C VAL A 232 -6.37 -22.58 28.84
N SER A 233 -5.04 -22.59 28.90
CA SER A 233 -4.26 -21.45 28.43
C SER A 233 -4.35 -21.23 26.92
N HIS A 234 -4.61 -22.29 26.14
CA HIS A 234 -4.66 -22.22 24.68
C HIS A 234 -6.03 -21.82 24.12
N TYR A 235 -7.13 -22.41 24.61
CA TYR A 235 -8.43 -22.25 23.96
C TYR A 235 -9.67 -22.26 24.87
N LEU A 236 -9.60 -22.68 26.14
CA LEU A 236 -10.75 -22.54 27.08
C LEU A 236 -10.71 -21.21 27.83
N HIS A 237 -11.81 -20.83 28.47
CA HIS A 237 -11.82 -19.66 29.33
C HIS A 237 -11.11 -19.95 30.67
N ILE A 238 -10.40 -18.96 31.23
CA ILE A 238 -9.59 -19.12 32.45
C ILE A 238 -10.41 -19.54 33.68
N SER A 239 -11.71 -19.21 33.72
CA SER A 239 -12.64 -19.66 34.77
C SER A 239 -12.74 -21.19 34.87
N SER A 240 -12.45 -21.90 33.78
CA SER A 240 -12.52 -23.36 33.72
C SER A 240 -11.34 -24.02 34.44
N GLU A 241 -10.21 -23.32 34.64
CA GLU A 241 -8.99 -23.88 35.24
C GLU A 241 -9.23 -24.36 36.67
N GLN A 242 -9.79 -23.50 37.52
CA GLN A 242 -10.04 -23.84 38.92
C GLN A 242 -11.07 -24.97 39.05
N LYS A 243 -12.11 -24.95 38.22
CA LYS A 243 -13.18 -25.97 38.21
C LYS A 243 -12.67 -27.33 37.74
N LEU A 244 -11.76 -27.36 36.76
CA LEU A 244 -11.07 -28.58 36.34
C LEU A 244 -10.22 -29.15 37.48
N VAL A 245 -9.39 -28.31 38.13
CA VAL A 245 -8.55 -28.72 39.26
C VAL A 245 -9.38 -29.28 40.42
N GLU A 246 -10.53 -28.65 40.74
CA GLU A 246 -11.45 -29.14 41.77
C GLU A 246 -12.12 -30.47 41.39
N GLY A 247 -12.44 -30.66 40.10
CA GLY A 247 -13.02 -31.90 39.55
C GLY A 247 -12.08 -33.11 39.61
N PHE A 248 -10.76 -32.92 39.45
CA PHE A 248 -9.76 -34.00 39.55
C PHE A 248 -9.49 -34.47 40.99
N CYS A 249 -9.77 -33.63 41.99
CA CYS A 249 -9.56 -33.95 43.40
C CYS A 249 -10.74 -34.72 44.04
N CYS A 250 -11.87 -34.86 43.35
CA CYS A 250 -13.08 -35.49 43.88
C CYS A 250 -13.49 -36.73 43.06
N ASN A 251 -13.46 -37.91 43.70
CA ASN A 251 -14.08 -39.13 43.17
C ASN A 251 -15.60 -38.88 42.91
N PRO A 252 -16.21 -39.38 41.82
CA PRO A 252 -17.57 -38.98 41.46
C PRO A 252 -18.60 -39.65 42.37
N ARG A 253 -19.33 -38.87 43.18
CA ARG A 253 -20.65 -39.27 43.68
C ARG A 253 -21.72 -38.77 42.69
N PRO A 254 -22.73 -39.58 42.37
CA PRO A 254 -23.73 -39.21 41.38
C PRO A 254 -24.57 -38.02 41.86
N TYR A 255 -24.64 -36.99 41.03
CA TYR A 255 -25.51 -35.84 41.20
C TYR A 255 -26.95 -36.26 40.90
N THR A 256 -27.75 -36.55 41.93
CA THR A 256 -29.22 -36.65 41.78
C THR A 256 -29.84 -35.26 41.80
N PRO A 257 -30.69 -34.90 40.83
CA PRO A 257 -31.33 -33.58 40.79
C PRO A 257 -32.53 -33.58 41.74
N THR A 258 -32.43 -32.89 42.88
CA THR A 258 -33.59 -32.65 43.74
C THR A 258 -33.91 -31.17 43.89
N LYS A 259 -35.05 -30.84 43.27
CA LYS A 259 -36.12 -29.95 43.74
C LYS A 259 -35.85 -28.44 43.82
N LYS A 260 -36.48 -27.75 42.86
CA LYS A 260 -37.29 -26.52 42.98
C LYS A 260 -37.33 -25.90 44.38
N LEU A 261 -36.76 -24.70 44.52
CA LEU A 261 -37.15 -23.75 45.55
C LEU A 261 -38.43 -23.02 45.10
N THR A 262 -39.57 -23.62 45.46
CA THR A 262 -40.76 -22.89 45.85
C THR A 262 -40.92 -23.13 47.34
N ASP A 263 -40.64 -22.11 48.16
CA ASP A 263 -41.39 -21.84 49.39
C ASP A 263 -40.80 -20.62 50.11
N LEU A 264 -41.38 -19.47 49.79
CA LEU A 264 -41.49 -18.35 50.72
C LEU A 264 -42.42 -18.80 51.87
N ARG A 265 -41.83 -19.17 53.01
CA ARG A 265 -42.54 -19.15 54.29
C ARG A 265 -41.79 -18.29 55.28
N VAL A 266 -42.37 -17.10 55.44
CA VAL A 266 -42.39 -16.25 56.64
C VAL A 266 -42.13 -17.07 57.91
N PHE A 267 -41.04 -16.78 58.61
CA PHE A 267 -40.92 -17.08 60.03
C PHE A 267 -40.73 -15.79 60.81
N ALA A 268 -41.66 -15.62 61.74
CA ALA A 268 -41.83 -14.47 62.61
C ALA A 268 -40.67 -14.30 63.60
N PHE A 269 -40.45 -13.04 63.96
CA PHE A 269 -39.58 -12.60 65.04
C PHE A 269 -39.95 -13.26 66.37
N ALA A 270 -38.95 -13.85 67.03
CA ALA A 270 -38.92 -14.04 68.47
C ALA A 270 -37.65 -13.37 69.01
N THR A 271 -37.85 -12.43 69.92
CA THR A 271 -36.86 -11.65 70.67
C THR A 271 -36.00 -12.54 71.57
N MET A 272 -34.69 -12.57 71.32
CA MET A 272 -33.66 -12.97 72.28
C MET A 272 -32.76 -11.75 72.53
N GLU A 273 -32.64 -11.30 73.77
CA GLU A 273 -31.73 -10.20 74.15
C GLU A 273 -30.28 -10.59 73.82
N ARG A 274 -29.64 -9.87 72.89
CA ARG A 274 -28.22 -10.05 72.56
C ARG A 274 -27.36 -9.43 73.65
N LYS A 275 -26.49 -10.23 74.28
CA LYS A 275 -25.48 -9.76 75.25
C LYS A 275 -24.49 -8.81 74.54
N ILE A 276 -24.21 -7.64 75.12
CA ILE A 276 -23.26 -6.67 74.58
C ILE A 276 -21.84 -7.23 74.73
N ILE A 277 -21.07 -7.22 73.65
CA ILE A 277 -19.63 -7.55 73.63
C ILE A 277 -18.87 -6.23 73.70
N GLU A 278 -18.06 -6.03 74.75
CA GLU A 278 -17.17 -4.87 74.86
C GLU A 278 -16.00 -4.96 73.87
N LEU A 279 -15.46 -3.81 73.44
CA LEU A 279 -14.39 -3.75 72.42
C LEU A 279 -13.18 -4.61 72.79
N ASP A 280 -12.67 -4.46 74.02
CA ASP A 280 -11.46 -5.15 74.47
C ASP A 280 -11.66 -6.67 74.53
N GLN A 281 -12.84 -7.11 74.98
CA GLN A 281 -13.17 -8.53 75.08
C GLN A 281 -13.30 -9.18 73.68
N GLY A 282 -13.99 -8.50 72.75
CA GLY A 282 -14.13 -8.96 71.39
C GLY A 282 -12.81 -8.93 70.62
N TRP A 283 -11.99 -7.91 70.85
CA TRP A 283 -10.67 -7.78 70.23
C TRP A 283 -9.66 -8.80 70.74
N GLU A 284 -9.62 -9.11 72.04
CA GLU A 284 -8.72 -10.15 72.59
C GLU A 284 -8.99 -11.52 71.93
N TYR A 285 -10.25 -11.83 71.64
CA TYR A 285 -10.63 -13.04 70.91
C TYR A 285 -10.17 -12.99 69.44
N MET A 286 -10.38 -11.86 68.77
CA MET A 286 -9.91 -11.66 67.39
C MET A 286 -8.39 -11.72 67.29
N GLU A 287 -7.67 -11.17 68.26
CA GLU A 287 -6.21 -11.16 68.33
C GLU A 287 -5.64 -12.59 68.43
N LYS A 288 -6.31 -13.49 69.16
CA LYS A 288 -5.94 -14.93 69.18
C LYS A 288 -6.08 -15.57 67.79
N GLY A 289 -7.15 -15.25 67.07
CA GLY A 289 -7.33 -15.67 65.67
C GLY A 289 -6.26 -15.10 64.73
N ILE A 290 -5.93 -13.82 64.88
CA ILE A 290 -4.88 -13.15 64.10
C ILE A 290 -3.49 -13.73 64.42
N MET A 291 -3.20 -14.02 65.69
CA MET A 291 -1.94 -14.66 66.11
C MET A 291 -1.80 -16.07 65.53
N LYS A 292 -2.87 -16.88 65.55
CA LYS A 292 -2.90 -18.19 64.89
C LYS A 292 -2.57 -18.05 63.38
N LEU A 293 -3.18 -17.08 62.70
CA LEU A 293 -2.87 -16.79 61.30
C LEU A 293 -1.39 -16.38 61.10
N LYS A 294 -0.85 -15.46 61.91
CA LYS A 294 0.56 -15.05 61.87
C LYS A 294 1.50 -16.26 62.00
N ARG A 295 1.21 -17.18 62.92
CA ARG A 295 2.01 -18.41 63.11
C ARG A 295 1.96 -19.36 61.91
N ILE A 296 0.79 -19.54 61.31
CA ILE A 296 0.63 -20.33 60.07
C ILE A 296 1.47 -19.71 58.93
N LEU A 297 1.48 -18.38 58.79
CA LEU A 297 2.26 -17.68 57.77
C LEU A 297 3.78 -17.81 57.98
N GLU A 298 4.23 -17.87 59.23
CA GLU A 298 5.65 -18.13 59.56
C GLU A 298 6.02 -19.63 59.50
N GLY A 299 5.09 -20.51 59.12
CA GLY A 299 5.34 -21.95 58.99
C GLY A 299 5.49 -22.69 60.32
N LEU A 300 4.98 -22.10 61.42
CA LEU A 300 4.93 -22.77 62.72
C LEU A 300 3.82 -23.83 62.74
N PRO A 301 3.97 -24.93 63.49
CA PRO A 301 3.01 -26.03 63.53
C PRO A 301 1.69 -25.59 64.18
N GLU A 302 0.71 -25.20 63.36
CA GLU A 302 -0.63 -24.80 63.76
C GLU A 302 -1.66 -25.47 62.82
N PRO A 303 -2.81 -25.96 63.32
CA PRO A 303 -3.85 -26.52 62.48
C PRO A 303 -4.53 -25.42 61.63
N PRO A 304 -5.00 -25.75 60.41
CA PRO A 304 -5.77 -24.79 59.59
C PRO A 304 -7.05 -24.36 60.31
N PHE A 305 -7.60 -23.22 59.92
CA PHE A 305 -8.88 -22.74 60.46
C PHE A 305 -10.02 -23.71 60.14
N SER A 306 -10.72 -24.18 61.17
CA SER A 306 -11.97 -24.93 60.99
C SER A 306 -13.11 -24.00 60.59
N SER A 307 -14.17 -24.56 59.98
CA SER A 307 -15.38 -23.80 59.65
C SER A 307 -16.04 -23.18 60.89
N GLU A 308 -15.92 -23.84 62.05
CA GLU A 308 -16.43 -23.35 63.33
C GLU A 308 -15.61 -22.15 63.82
N GLU A 309 -14.27 -22.25 63.82
CA GLU A 309 -13.39 -21.12 64.19
C GLU A 309 -13.60 -19.91 63.27
N TYR A 310 -13.72 -20.14 61.96
CA TYR A 310 -14.04 -19.09 60.99
C TYR A 310 -15.39 -18.43 61.30
N MET A 311 -16.44 -19.23 61.50
CA MET A 311 -17.77 -18.72 61.78
C MET A 311 -17.79 -17.94 63.09
N MET A 312 -17.05 -18.37 64.11
CA MET A 312 -16.94 -17.66 65.39
C MET A 312 -16.20 -16.32 65.24
N LEU A 313 -15.08 -16.26 64.52
CA LEU A 313 -14.36 -15.01 64.28
C LEU A 313 -15.21 -14.01 63.47
N TYR A 314 -15.87 -14.49 62.40
CA TYR A 314 -16.78 -13.67 61.61
C TYR A 314 -18.00 -13.18 62.43
N THR A 315 -18.63 -14.08 63.20
CA THR A 315 -19.81 -13.76 64.02
C THR A 315 -19.47 -12.77 65.13
N THR A 316 -18.27 -12.85 65.72
CA THR A 316 -17.77 -11.87 66.69
C THR A 316 -17.69 -10.47 66.06
N ILE A 317 -17.05 -10.33 64.89
CA ILE A 317 -17.01 -9.04 64.18
C ILE A 317 -18.42 -8.56 63.81
N TYR A 318 -19.27 -9.44 63.25
CA TYR A 318 -20.66 -9.13 62.91
C TYR A 318 -21.45 -8.60 64.12
N ASN A 319 -21.34 -9.26 65.27
CA ASN A 319 -22.04 -8.86 66.49
C ASN A 319 -21.54 -7.50 67.01
N MET A 320 -20.22 -7.29 67.04
CA MET A 320 -19.62 -6.02 67.46
C MET A 320 -20.01 -4.84 66.54
N CYS A 321 -20.25 -5.11 65.25
CA CYS A 321 -20.66 -4.08 64.28
C CYS A 321 -22.20 -3.88 64.19
N THR A 322 -23.01 -4.77 64.78
CA THR A 322 -24.49 -4.68 64.76
C THR A 322 -25.10 -4.26 66.09
N GLN A 323 -24.25 -3.97 67.08
CA GLN A 323 -24.65 -3.40 68.37
C GLN A 323 -25.22 -1.99 68.23
N LYS A 324 -26.14 -1.61 69.12
CA LYS A 324 -26.72 -0.26 69.14
C LYS A 324 -25.70 0.75 69.69
N PRO A 325 -25.70 2.01 69.20
CA PRO A 325 -24.90 3.08 69.80
C PRO A 325 -25.17 3.18 71.32
N PRO A 326 -24.14 3.40 72.17
CA PRO A 326 -22.75 3.77 71.86
C PRO A 326 -21.79 2.59 71.56
N HIS A 327 -22.27 1.34 71.52
CA HIS A 327 -21.44 0.13 71.41
C HIS A 327 -21.26 -0.37 69.96
N ASP A 328 -21.44 0.50 68.96
CA ASP A 328 -21.10 0.20 67.56
C ASP A 328 -19.60 0.47 67.36
N TYR A 329 -18.82 -0.60 67.24
CA TYR A 329 -17.36 -0.52 67.15
C TYR A 329 -16.84 -0.59 65.71
N SER A 330 -17.70 -0.40 64.70
CA SER A 330 -17.33 -0.60 63.29
C SER A 330 -16.12 0.24 62.82
N GLN A 331 -16.01 1.50 63.27
CA GLN A 331 -14.86 2.37 62.96
C GLN A 331 -13.57 1.87 63.63
N GLN A 332 -13.63 1.53 64.92
CA GLN A 332 -12.47 1.07 65.68
C GLN A 332 -11.97 -0.28 65.15
N LEU A 333 -12.87 -1.18 64.73
CA LEU A 333 -12.51 -2.45 64.10
C LEU A 333 -11.87 -2.27 62.73
N TYR A 334 -12.27 -1.25 61.96
CA TYR A 334 -11.60 -0.88 60.71
C TYR A 334 -10.17 -0.36 60.96
N ASP A 335 -9.97 0.46 61.98
CA ASP A 335 -8.62 0.94 62.36
C ASP A 335 -7.76 -0.21 62.89
N LYS A 336 -8.32 -1.08 63.74
CA LYS A 336 -7.66 -2.29 64.25
C LYS A 336 -7.28 -3.29 63.15
N TYR A 337 -8.06 -3.39 62.08
CA TYR A 337 -7.69 -4.19 60.90
C TYR A 337 -6.39 -3.70 60.26
N ARG A 338 -6.22 -2.39 60.12
CA ARG A 338 -4.96 -1.79 59.62
C ARG A 338 -3.80 -2.04 60.58
N GLU A 339 -3.99 -1.78 61.87
CA GLU A 339 -2.97 -1.97 62.92
C GLU A 339 -2.40 -3.41 62.90
N ALA A 340 -3.25 -4.42 62.64
CA ALA A 340 -2.82 -5.82 62.59
C ALA A 340 -1.77 -6.10 61.50
N PHE A 341 -1.86 -5.43 60.34
CA PHE A 341 -0.84 -5.51 59.28
C PHE A 341 0.40 -4.71 59.64
N GLU A 342 0.24 -3.48 60.12
CA GLU A 342 1.37 -2.60 60.46
C GLU A 342 2.27 -3.25 61.54
N GLU A 343 1.66 -3.89 62.53
CA GLU A 343 2.38 -4.60 63.58
C GLU A 343 3.16 -5.81 63.03
N TYR A 344 2.52 -6.64 62.19
CA TYR A 344 3.17 -7.80 61.57
C TYR A 344 4.33 -7.40 60.66
N ILE A 345 4.10 -6.37 59.83
CA ILE A 345 5.10 -5.83 58.91
C ILE A 345 6.31 -5.31 59.68
N THR A 346 6.07 -4.48 60.70
CA THR A 346 7.14 -3.80 61.46
C THR A 346 7.96 -4.79 62.29
N LYS A 347 7.30 -5.74 62.98
CA LYS A 347 7.98 -6.67 63.90
C LYS A 347 8.63 -7.87 63.20
N THR A 348 8.11 -8.28 62.03
CA THR A 348 8.52 -9.57 61.42
C THR A 348 9.01 -9.41 59.97
N VAL A 349 8.26 -8.73 59.11
CA VAL A 349 8.54 -8.67 57.67
C VAL A 349 9.78 -7.79 57.38
N LEU A 350 9.78 -6.55 57.86
CA LEU A 350 10.87 -5.60 57.58
C LEU A 350 12.24 -6.05 58.10
N PRO A 351 12.38 -6.55 59.35
CA PRO A 351 13.66 -7.07 59.83
C PRO A 351 14.21 -8.20 58.95
N SER A 352 13.36 -9.14 58.54
CA SER A 352 13.79 -10.27 57.70
C SER A 352 14.24 -9.90 56.29
N LEU A 353 13.77 -8.77 55.76
CA LEU A 353 14.21 -8.22 54.48
C LEU A 353 15.52 -7.43 54.63
N LYS A 354 15.69 -6.69 55.73
CA LYS A 354 16.90 -5.88 55.99
C LYS A 354 18.15 -6.74 56.24
N GLU A 355 17.99 -7.97 56.72
CA GLU A 355 19.08 -8.92 56.97
C GLU A 355 19.61 -9.61 55.70
N LYS A 356 18.93 -9.48 54.56
CA LYS A 356 19.29 -10.15 53.30
C LYS A 356 19.63 -9.13 52.20
N HIS A 357 20.48 -9.54 51.27
CA HIS A 357 20.90 -8.72 50.13
C HIS A 357 20.74 -9.48 48.79
N ASP A 358 20.70 -8.73 47.69
CA ASP A 358 20.66 -9.23 46.30
C ASP A 358 19.60 -10.35 46.09
N GLU A 359 19.99 -11.47 45.47
CA GLU A 359 19.07 -12.56 45.13
C GLU A 359 18.38 -13.18 46.36
N PHE A 360 19.08 -13.26 47.51
CA PHE A 360 18.49 -13.78 48.75
C PHE A 360 17.41 -12.84 49.30
N MET A 361 17.60 -11.53 49.15
CA MET A 361 16.58 -10.52 49.47
C MET A 361 15.39 -10.64 48.52
N LEU A 362 15.61 -10.85 47.22
CA LEU A 362 14.54 -11.04 46.24
C LEU A 362 13.68 -12.27 46.57
N ARG A 363 14.29 -13.42 46.89
CA ARG A 363 13.58 -14.64 47.30
C ARG A 363 12.73 -14.41 48.55
N GLU A 364 13.29 -13.69 49.52
CA GLU A 364 12.57 -13.32 50.74
C GLU A 364 11.42 -12.36 50.45
N LEU A 365 11.60 -11.36 49.59
CA LEU A 365 10.57 -10.41 49.19
C LEU A 365 9.37 -11.13 48.56
N VAL A 366 9.63 -12.07 47.64
CA VAL A 366 8.57 -12.90 47.01
C VAL A 366 7.82 -13.71 48.08
N ARG A 367 8.55 -14.36 48.98
CA ARG A 367 7.94 -15.14 50.08
C ARG A 367 7.06 -14.26 50.97
N ARG A 368 7.55 -13.08 51.37
CA ARG A 368 6.83 -12.13 52.23
C ARG A 368 5.60 -11.56 51.54
N TRP A 369 5.67 -11.28 50.24
CA TRP A 369 4.52 -10.83 49.46
C TRP A 369 3.43 -11.91 49.35
N LEU A 370 3.81 -13.16 49.07
CA LEU A 370 2.86 -14.28 49.02
C LEU A 370 2.16 -14.49 50.37
N ASN A 371 2.92 -14.48 51.46
CA ASN A 371 2.37 -14.57 52.82
C ASN A 371 1.42 -13.40 53.13
N HIS A 372 1.79 -12.18 52.72
CA HIS A 372 0.96 -11.00 52.90
C HIS A 372 -0.37 -11.11 52.15
N LYS A 373 -0.37 -11.57 50.89
CA LYS A 373 -1.60 -11.83 50.13
C LYS A 373 -2.51 -12.85 50.82
N VAL A 374 -1.95 -13.90 51.44
CA VAL A 374 -2.72 -14.87 52.24
C VAL A 374 -3.32 -14.21 53.48
N MET A 375 -2.54 -13.37 54.18
CA MET A 375 -3.01 -12.60 55.34
C MET A 375 -4.18 -11.68 54.98
N VAL A 376 -4.06 -10.93 53.88
CA VAL A 376 -5.12 -10.04 53.37
C VAL A 376 -6.40 -10.81 53.06
N ARG A 377 -6.30 -11.96 52.38
CA ARG A 377 -7.46 -12.82 52.08
C ARG A 377 -8.19 -13.29 53.34
N TRP A 378 -7.45 -13.76 54.36
CA TRP A 378 -8.06 -14.27 55.59
C TRP A 378 -8.64 -13.17 56.47
N LEU A 379 -7.90 -12.08 56.68
CA LEU A 379 -8.42 -10.96 57.48
C LEU A 379 -9.62 -10.29 56.79
N SER A 380 -9.61 -10.12 55.46
CA SER A 380 -10.77 -9.60 54.74
C SER A 380 -12.01 -10.50 54.90
N ARG A 381 -11.83 -11.83 55.01
CA ARG A 381 -12.92 -12.78 55.28
C ARG A 381 -13.46 -12.68 56.70
N PHE A 382 -12.60 -12.52 57.70
CA PHE A 382 -13.04 -12.34 59.09
C PHE A 382 -13.80 -11.02 59.27
N PHE A 383 -13.35 -9.96 58.61
CA PHE A 383 -13.93 -8.62 58.70
C PHE A 383 -14.94 -8.29 57.60
N HIS A 384 -15.39 -9.29 56.82
CA HIS A 384 -16.20 -9.08 55.61
C HIS A 384 -17.50 -8.28 55.84
N TYR A 385 -18.05 -8.31 57.06
CA TYR A 385 -19.20 -7.47 57.40
C TYR A 385 -18.91 -5.97 57.23
N LEU A 386 -17.71 -5.52 57.58
CA LEU A 386 -17.30 -4.12 57.43
C LEU A 386 -17.28 -3.70 55.95
N ASP A 387 -16.70 -4.52 55.07
CA ASP A 387 -16.69 -4.28 53.62
C ASP A 387 -18.11 -4.11 53.06
N ARG A 388 -19.02 -5.02 53.43
CA ARG A 388 -20.37 -5.06 52.86
C ARG A 388 -21.28 -3.93 53.34
N TYR A 389 -21.11 -3.47 54.59
CA TYR A 389 -22.09 -2.57 55.22
C TYR A 389 -21.50 -1.27 55.77
N PHE A 390 -20.34 -1.30 56.42
CA PHE A 390 -19.77 -0.10 57.06
C PHE A 390 -18.99 0.76 56.05
N ILE A 391 -18.06 0.14 55.33
CA ILE A 391 -17.18 0.76 54.34
C ILE A 391 -18.01 1.31 53.18
N ALA A 392 -18.94 0.51 52.66
CA ALA A 392 -19.85 0.92 51.58
C ALA A 392 -20.72 2.15 51.94
N ARG A 393 -21.09 2.33 53.21
CA ARG A 393 -21.89 3.49 53.67
C ARG A 393 -21.07 4.75 53.88
N ARG A 394 -19.77 4.62 54.15
CA ARG A 394 -18.86 5.74 54.45
C ARG A 394 -17.90 6.08 53.31
N SER A 395 -17.96 5.35 52.20
CA SER A 395 -17.06 5.50 51.05
C SER A 395 -15.58 5.40 51.45
N LEU A 396 -15.26 4.50 52.38
CA LEU A 396 -13.88 4.21 52.80
C LEU A 396 -13.22 3.23 51.81
N PRO A 397 -11.87 3.15 51.76
CA PRO A 397 -11.16 2.10 51.03
C PRO A 397 -11.57 0.70 51.47
N ALA A 398 -11.64 -0.24 50.53
CA ALA A 398 -12.00 -1.63 50.83
C ALA A 398 -10.90 -2.32 51.67
N LEU A 399 -11.26 -3.31 52.48
CA LEU A 399 -10.29 -4.01 53.35
C LEU A 399 -9.13 -4.63 52.57
N ASN A 400 -9.41 -5.16 51.37
CA ASN A 400 -8.38 -5.69 50.48
C ASN A 400 -7.40 -4.59 50.05
N GLU A 401 -7.92 -3.41 49.65
CA GLU A 401 -7.11 -2.25 49.25
C GLU A 401 -6.25 -1.73 50.41
N VAL A 402 -6.82 -1.64 51.62
CA VAL A 402 -6.09 -1.25 52.84
C VAL A 402 -4.96 -2.23 53.13
N GLY A 403 -5.24 -3.53 53.06
CA GLY A 403 -4.24 -4.58 53.31
C GLY A 403 -3.07 -4.52 52.33
N LEU A 404 -3.33 -4.36 51.04
CA LEU A 404 -2.28 -4.22 50.02
C LEU A 404 -1.51 -2.90 50.17
N THR A 405 -2.20 -1.81 50.49
CA THR A 405 -1.60 -0.49 50.73
C THR A 405 -0.62 -0.50 51.91
N CYS A 406 -0.91 -1.24 52.99
CA CYS A 406 0.03 -1.40 54.10
C CYS A 406 1.39 -1.98 53.65
N PHE A 407 1.38 -2.98 52.76
CA PHE A 407 2.63 -3.54 52.23
C PHE A 407 3.32 -2.57 51.27
N ARG A 408 2.54 -1.87 50.44
CA ARG A 408 3.07 -0.85 49.52
C ARG A 408 3.82 0.23 50.29
N ASP A 409 3.18 0.81 51.30
CA ASP A 409 3.67 2.01 51.97
C ASP A 409 4.80 1.69 52.96
N LEU A 410 4.77 0.51 53.60
CA LEU A 410 5.76 0.15 54.62
C LEU A 410 6.90 -0.75 54.11
N VAL A 411 6.62 -1.68 53.20
CA VAL A 411 7.62 -2.66 52.72
C VAL A 411 8.17 -2.24 51.37
N TYR A 412 7.31 -2.07 50.37
CA TYR A 412 7.72 -1.81 49.00
C TYR A 412 8.52 -0.50 48.86
N GLN A 413 8.09 0.60 49.49
CA GLN A 413 8.83 1.87 49.44
C GLN A 413 10.28 1.76 49.96
N GLU A 414 10.51 0.93 50.97
CA GLU A 414 11.84 0.73 51.57
C GLU A 414 12.74 -0.15 50.69
N VAL A 415 12.19 -1.17 50.03
CA VAL A 415 12.98 -2.19 49.32
C VAL A 415 13.04 -2.00 47.80
N LYS A 416 12.17 -1.19 47.20
CA LYS A 416 12.02 -1.09 45.74
C LYS A 416 13.31 -0.73 45.01
N ALA A 417 14.14 0.17 45.55
CA ALA A 417 15.39 0.58 44.92
C ALA A 417 16.40 -0.58 44.87
N ASN A 418 16.62 -1.24 46.02
CA ASN A 418 17.52 -2.39 46.10
C ASN A 418 17.02 -3.57 45.26
N ALA A 419 15.71 -3.81 45.24
CA ALA A 419 15.10 -4.88 44.45
C ALA A 419 15.26 -4.62 42.95
N ARG A 420 15.03 -3.39 42.49
CA ARG A 420 15.24 -2.97 41.10
C ARG A 420 16.70 -3.17 40.67
N ASP A 421 17.65 -2.68 41.46
CA ASP A 421 19.06 -2.73 41.11
C ASP A 421 19.56 -4.19 41.07
N ALA A 422 19.09 -5.04 41.99
CA ALA A 422 19.37 -6.47 41.96
C ALA A 422 18.77 -7.17 40.72
N VAL A 423 17.55 -6.81 40.31
CA VAL A 423 16.92 -7.36 39.09
C VAL A 423 17.68 -6.92 37.84
N ILE A 424 18.06 -5.65 37.72
CA ILE A 424 18.84 -5.15 36.57
C ILE A 424 20.19 -5.88 36.48
N ASN A 425 20.88 -6.08 37.61
CA ASN A 425 22.11 -6.85 37.64
C ASN A 425 21.94 -8.31 37.17
N LEU A 426 20.81 -8.96 37.48
CA LEU A 426 20.51 -10.30 36.96
C LEU A 426 20.23 -10.30 35.46
N ILE A 427 19.55 -9.27 34.94
CA ILE A 427 19.33 -9.10 33.49
C ILE A 427 20.67 -8.95 32.76
N ASP A 428 21.60 -8.16 33.30
CA ASP A 428 22.93 -7.96 32.72
C ASP A 428 23.79 -9.23 32.76
N LYS A 429 23.71 -10.01 33.84
CA LYS A 429 24.34 -11.34 33.89
C LYS A 429 23.81 -12.27 32.79
N GLU A 430 22.50 -12.29 32.56
CA GLU A 430 21.92 -13.05 31.45
C GLU A 430 22.32 -12.50 30.06
N ARG A 431 22.56 -11.19 29.94
CA ARG A 431 23.12 -10.60 28.70
C ARG A 431 24.52 -11.09 28.38
N GLU A 432 25.35 -11.31 29.41
CA GLU A 432 26.69 -11.90 29.28
C GLU A 432 26.67 -13.44 29.18
N GLY A 433 25.49 -14.06 29.29
CA GLY A 433 25.29 -15.51 29.09
C GLY A 433 25.31 -16.35 30.36
N GLU A 434 25.26 -15.73 31.54
CA GLU A 434 25.13 -16.45 32.81
C GLU A 434 23.72 -17.02 32.99
N GLN A 435 23.61 -18.13 33.72
CA GLN A 435 22.31 -18.72 34.08
C GLN A 435 21.71 -17.97 35.27
N ILE A 436 20.44 -17.57 35.14
CA ILE A 436 19.68 -16.88 36.18
C ILE A 436 18.36 -17.61 36.49
N ASP A 437 17.83 -17.41 37.68
CA ASP A 437 16.50 -17.88 38.06
C ASP A 437 15.40 -16.98 37.45
N ARG A 438 15.00 -17.29 36.21
CA ARG A 438 13.96 -16.53 35.49
C ARG A 438 12.62 -16.50 36.22
N ALA A 439 12.29 -17.55 36.99
CA ALA A 439 11.05 -17.61 37.75
C ALA A 439 11.09 -16.61 38.92
N LEU A 440 12.23 -16.47 39.58
CA LEU A 440 12.44 -15.44 40.59
C LEU A 440 12.30 -14.04 40.00
N LEU A 441 12.91 -13.73 38.85
CA LEU A 441 12.75 -12.42 38.20
C LEU A 441 11.28 -12.13 37.86
N LYS A 442 10.58 -13.09 37.25
CA LYS A 442 9.15 -12.95 36.93
C LYS A 442 8.34 -12.63 38.18
N ASN A 443 8.55 -13.38 39.26
CA ASN A 443 7.83 -13.18 40.52
C ASN A 443 8.11 -11.81 41.15
N VAL A 444 9.35 -11.32 41.09
CA VAL A 444 9.71 -9.98 41.61
C VAL A 444 9.09 -8.88 40.74
N ILE A 445 9.16 -9.02 39.41
CA ILE A 445 8.55 -8.06 38.47
C ILE A 445 7.03 -8.01 38.65
N ASP A 446 6.40 -9.15 38.90
CA ASP A 446 4.96 -9.20 39.20
C ASP A 446 4.61 -8.43 40.47
N ILE A 447 5.51 -8.31 41.45
CA ILE A 447 5.30 -7.44 42.62
C ILE A 447 5.23 -5.97 42.19
N PHE A 448 6.15 -5.51 41.34
CA PHE A 448 6.13 -4.12 40.82
C PHE A 448 4.83 -3.80 40.06
N VAL A 449 4.22 -4.80 39.43
CA VAL A 449 2.94 -4.66 38.73
C VAL A 449 1.74 -4.75 39.69
N GLU A 450 1.70 -5.77 40.55
CA GLU A 450 0.58 -6.02 41.46
C GLU A 450 0.43 -4.93 42.54
N ILE A 451 1.54 -4.28 42.96
CA ILE A 451 1.51 -3.24 43.99
C ILE A 451 0.79 -1.96 43.55
N GLY A 452 0.68 -1.75 42.23
CA GLY A 452 -0.09 -0.67 41.63
C GLY A 452 -1.60 -0.91 41.63
N MET A 453 -2.09 -2.05 42.15
CA MET A 453 -3.52 -2.39 42.27
C MET A 453 -4.29 -2.19 40.94
N GLY A 454 -3.66 -2.55 39.82
CA GLY A 454 -4.22 -2.41 38.46
C GLY A 454 -3.72 -1.19 37.68
N GLN A 455 -2.93 -0.30 38.30
CA GLN A 455 -2.25 0.82 37.64
C GLN A 455 -0.78 0.46 37.35
N MET A 456 -0.31 0.75 36.14
CA MET A 456 1.07 0.46 35.71
C MET A 456 2.09 1.51 36.13
N GLU A 457 1.65 2.66 36.65
CA GLU A 457 2.51 3.82 36.93
C GLU A 457 3.70 3.48 37.84
N LEU A 458 3.48 2.64 38.87
CA LEU A 458 4.55 2.23 39.78
C LEU A 458 5.58 1.32 39.08
N TYR A 459 5.14 0.38 38.25
CA TYR A 459 6.05 -0.43 37.44
C TYR A 459 6.87 0.44 36.48
N GLU A 460 6.21 1.38 35.80
CA GLU A 460 6.86 2.26 34.82
C GLU A 460 7.90 3.18 35.48
N LEU A 461 7.56 3.82 36.59
CA LEU A 461 8.43 4.77 37.29
C LEU A 461 9.50 4.10 38.14
N ASP A 462 9.13 3.11 38.95
CA ASP A 462 10.05 2.51 39.91
C ASP A 462 10.98 1.47 39.26
N PHE A 463 10.61 0.85 38.14
CA PHE A 463 11.43 -0.19 37.48
C PHE A 463 11.73 0.08 36.00
N GLU A 464 10.71 0.19 35.14
CA GLU A 464 10.87 0.19 33.67
C GLU A 464 11.77 1.32 33.20
N LEU A 465 11.59 2.54 33.73
CA LEU A 465 12.39 3.70 33.37
C LEU A 465 13.90 3.45 33.57
N GLN A 466 14.29 2.92 34.73
CA GLN A 466 15.70 2.66 35.03
C GLN A 466 16.25 1.50 34.21
N MET A 467 15.45 0.44 34.01
CA MET A 467 15.82 -0.70 33.16
C MET A 467 16.08 -0.26 31.71
N LEU A 468 15.26 0.63 31.15
CA LEU A 468 15.45 1.16 29.81
C LEU A 468 16.72 2.04 29.70
N LEU A 469 17.00 2.86 30.71
CA LEU A 469 18.21 3.67 30.78
C LEU A 469 19.46 2.80 30.82
N ASP A 470 19.47 1.79 31.68
CA ASP A 470 20.57 0.85 31.83
C ASP A 470 20.79 0.02 30.56
N SER A 471 19.72 -0.52 29.98
CA SER A 471 19.75 -1.22 28.69
C SER A 471 20.36 -0.35 27.58
N GLY A 472 20.00 0.94 27.54
CA GLY A 472 20.61 1.89 26.62
C GLY A 472 22.12 2.03 26.82
N ALA A 473 22.56 2.21 28.06
CA ALA A 473 23.98 2.33 28.40
C ALA A 473 24.77 1.04 28.11
N TYR A 474 24.15 -0.13 28.30
CA TYR A 474 24.72 -1.43 27.94
C TYR A 474 24.98 -1.51 26.43
N TYR A 475 23.94 -1.29 25.60
CA TYR A 475 24.07 -1.43 24.15
C TYR A 475 24.91 -0.33 23.51
N SER A 476 24.92 0.88 24.06
CA SER A 476 25.83 1.95 23.61
C SER A 476 27.31 1.54 23.72
N ARG A 477 27.69 0.86 24.82
CA ARG A 477 29.07 0.34 25.01
C ARG A 477 29.40 -0.83 24.07
N LYS A 478 28.41 -1.66 23.73
CA LYS A 478 28.59 -2.88 22.92
C LYS A 478 28.40 -2.65 21.41
N ALA A 479 27.91 -1.49 20.98
CA ALA A 479 27.52 -1.19 19.60
C ALA A 479 28.65 -1.35 18.56
N SER A 480 29.92 -1.24 18.97
CA SER A 480 31.07 -1.36 18.06
C SER A 480 31.31 -2.79 17.53
N ASN A 481 30.79 -3.83 18.19
CA ASN A 481 31.23 -5.22 17.98
C ASN A 481 30.12 -6.21 17.53
N TRP A 482 28.84 -5.83 17.45
CA TRP A 482 27.72 -6.82 17.43
C TRP A 482 26.75 -6.71 16.24
N ILE A 483 26.07 -7.84 15.98
CA ILE A 483 25.00 -8.00 14.98
C ILE A 483 23.66 -7.59 15.60
N ALA A 484 23.13 -6.43 15.20
CA ALA A 484 21.94 -5.83 15.82
C ALA A 484 20.68 -6.72 15.81
N GLU A 485 20.50 -7.58 14.80
CA GLU A 485 19.30 -8.41 14.65
C GLU A 485 19.17 -9.47 15.75
N GLU A 486 20.28 -10.11 16.12
CA GLU A 486 20.30 -11.12 17.18
C GLU A 486 20.05 -10.50 18.56
N CYS A 487 20.58 -9.29 18.81
CA CYS A 487 20.31 -8.54 20.03
C CYS A 487 18.81 -8.27 20.22
N LEU A 488 18.16 -7.76 19.16
CA LEU A 488 16.74 -7.43 19.21
C LEU A 488 15.87 -8.66 19.44
N LYS A 489 16.27 -9.83 18.90
CA LYS A 489 15.58 -11.09 19.17
C LYS A 489 15.72 -11.49 20.63
N ARG A 490 16.95 -11.49 21.16
CA ARG A 490 17.22 -11.87 22.56
C ARG A 490 16.50 -10.96 23.56
N GLU A 491 16.39 -9.66 23.31
CA GLU A 491 15.63 -8.75 24.18
C GLU A 491 14.11 -9.00 24.12
N ARG A 492 13.54 -9.32 22.95
CA ARG A 492 12.12 -9.75 22.88
C ARG A 492 11.88 -11.04 23.66
N ASP A 493 12.79 -12.00 23.50
CA ASP A 493 12.72 -13.26 24.24
C ASP A 493 12.75 -12.96 25.74
N ARG A 494 13.65 -12.12 26.24
CA ARG A 494 13.69 -11.70 27.66
C ARG A 494 12.37 -11.10 28.14
N VAL A 495 11.75 -10.24 27.34
CA VAL A 495 10.44 -9.68 27.69
C VAL A 495 9.40 -10.77 27.85
N SER A 496 9.31 -11.70 26.90
CA SER A 496 8.35 -12.80 26.97
C SER A 496 8.54 -13.73 28.18
N HIS A 497 9.77 -13.85 28.70
CA HIS A 497 10.06 -14.73 29.84
C HIS A 497 9.73 -14.09 31.19
N TYR A 498 10.08 -12.81 31.40
CA TYR A 498 9.97 -12.21 32.75
C TYR A 498 9.55 -10.73 32.83
N LEU A 499 9.61 -9.93 31.76
CA LEU A 499 9.16 -8.52 31.82
C LEU A 499 7.68 -8.39 31.46
N HIS A 500 7.09 -7.24 31.77
CA HIS A 500 5.73 -6.94 31.33
C HIS A 500 5.70 -6.62 29.81
N ILE A 501 4.66 -7.06 29.11
CA ILE A 501 4.53 -6.90 27.64
C ILE A 501 4.57 -5.43 27.19
N SER A 502 4.13 -4.49 28.03
CA SER A 502 4.20 -3.05 27.74
C SER A 502 5.63 -2.54 27.54
N SER A 503 6.63 -3.24 28.10
CA SER A 503 8.03 -2.86 27.98
C SER A 503 8.67 -3.29 26.67
N GLU A 504 8.05 -4.22 25.92
CA GLU A 504 8.65 -4.77 24.69
C GLU A 504 8.97 -3.67 23.68
N GLN A 505 7.96 -2.86 23.34
CA GLN A 505 8.12 -1.81 22.33
C GLN A 505 9.16 -0.78 22.78
N LYS A 506 9.06 -0.28 24.01
CA LYS A 506 9.97 0.75 24.56
C LYS A 506 11.42 0.25 24.61
N LEU A 507 11.64 -1.00 25.00
CA LEU A 507 12.97 -1.62 25.07
C LEU A 507 13.55 -1.84 23.68
N VAL A 508 12.77 -2.42 22.75
CA VAL A 508 13.21 -2.64 21.37
C VAL A 508 13.57 -1.31 20.70
N GLU A 509 12.75 -0.27 20.85
CA GLU A 509 13.03 1.06 20.30
C GLU A 509 14.32 1.66 20.88
N LYS A 510 14.53 1.53 22.20
CA LYS A 510 15.75 2.01 22.86
C LYS A 510 16.99 1.30 22.33
N VAL A 511 16.95 -0.03 22.21
CA VAL A 511 18.08 -0.84 21.70
C VAL A 511 18.34 -0.56 20.22
N GLN A 512 17.29 -0.43 19.41
CA GLN A 512 17.40 -0.03 18.00
C GLN A 512 18.06 1.34 17.84
N HIS A 513 17.69 2.31 18.67
CA HIS A 513 18.27 3.64 18.63
C HIS A 513 19.79 3.60 18.88
N GLU A 514 20.23 2.94 19.96
CA GLU A 514 21.66 2.87 20.31
C GLU A 514 22.48 2.09 19.28
N LEU A 515 21.93 1.01 18.70
CA LEU A 515 22.67 0.17 17.75
C LEU A 515 22.65 0.68 16.31
N LEU A 516 21.52 1.23 15.84
CA LEU A 516 21.31 1.51 14.41
C LEU A 516 21.21 3.00 14.08
N VAL A 517 20.65 3.82 14.98
CA VAL A 517 20.45 5.26 14.73
C VAL A 517 21.75 6.02 15.01
N VAL A 518 22.36 5.81 16.18
CA VAL A 518 23.58 6.51 16.60
C VAL A 518 24.75 6.27 15.63
N TYR A 519 24.90 5.03 15.15
CA TYR A 519 26.01 4.61 14.29
C TYR A 519 25.65 4.56 12.80
N SER A 520 24.48 5.09 12.42
CA SER A 520 23.95 5.00 11.04
C SER A 520 24.94 5.46 9.95
N PRO A 521 25.61 6.63 10.05
CA PRO A 521 26.53 7.08 9.00
C PRO A 521 27.72 6.14 8.83
N GLN A 522 28.30 5.67 9.95
CA GLN A 522 29.47 4.80 9.95
C GLN A 522 29.16 3.41 9.39
N LEU A 523 27.97 2.87 9.69
CA LEU A 523 27.52 1.57 9.18
C LEU A 523 27.22 1.63 7.67
N LEU A 524 26.55 2.69 7.21
CA LEU A 524 26.12 2.81 5.83
C LEU A 524 27.25 3.21 4.87
N GLU A 525 28.25 3.95 5.34
CA GLU A 525 29.37 4.46 4.51
C GLU A 525 30.65 3.61 4.58
N LYS A 526 30.65 2.51 5.34
CA LYS A 526 31.83 1.63 5.48
C LYS A 526 32.30 1.08 4.12
N GLU A 527 33.60 1.20 3.84
CA GLU A 527 34.16 0.95 2.49
C GLU A 527 33.92 -0.47 1.93
N HIS A 528 33.89 -1.49 2.80
CA HIS A 528 33.78 -2.91 2.41
C HIS A 528 32.47 -3.58 2.80
N SER A 529 31.61 -2.92 3.59
CA SER A 529 30.37 -3.52 4.10
C SER A 529 29.19 -2.55 4.16
N GLY A 530 29.40 -1.29 3.80
CA GLY A 530 28.35 -0.27 3.74
C GLY A 530 27.46 -0.43 2.51
N CYS A 531 26.39 0.36 2.46
CA CYS A 531 25.36 0.28 1.43
C CYS A 531 25.95 0.36 0.00
N ARG A 532 26.95 1.22 -0.23
CA ARG A 532 27.63 1.33 -1.54
C ARG A 532 28.39 0.07 -1.93
N ALA A 533 29.05 -0.60 -0.97
CA ALA A 533 29.77 -1.83 -1.23
C ALA A 533 28.80 -2.97 -1.54
N LEU A 534 27.70 -3.07 -0.79
CA LEU A 534 26.66 -4.07 -1.02
C LEU A 534 26.01 -3.95 -2.40
N LEU A 535 25.77 -2.72 -2.87
CA LEU A 535 25.23 -2.47 -4.22
C LEU A 535 26.24 -2.79 -5.33
N ARG A 536 27.51 -2.46 -5.14
CA ARG A 536 28.59 -2.74 -6.11
C ARG A 536 28.87 -4.25 -6.24
N ASP A 537 28.85 -4.96 -5.12
CA ASP A 537 29.25 -6.37 -5.04
C ASP A 537 28.05 -7.33 -5.09
N ASP A 538 26.87 -6.83 -5.48
CA ASP A 538 25.61 -7.55 -5.71
C ASP A 538 25.16 -8.44 -4.52
N LYS A 539 25.31 -7.91 -3.29
CA LYS A 539 24.95 -8.60 -2.04
C LYS A 539 23.46 -8.46 -1.69
N VAL A 540 22.60 -9.12 -2.47
CA VAL A 540 21.12 -9.05 -2.38
C VAL A 540 20.57 -9.37 -0.98
N ASP A 541 21.06 -10.44 -0.34
CA ASP A 541 20.59 -10.85 1.00
C ASP A 541 20.91 -9.81 2.08
N ASP A 542 22.10 -9.22 2.01
CA ASP A 542 22.56 -8.21 2.96
C ASP A 542 21.85 -6.86 2.73
N LEU A 543 21.55 -6.51 1.47
CA LEU A 543 20.71 -5.35 1.13
C LEU A 543 19.30 -5.51 1.70
N SER A 544 18.72 -6.70 1.57
CA SER A 544 17.40 -7.03 2.13
C SER A 544 17.40 -6.96 3.66
N ARG A 545 18.47 -7.45 4.29
CA ARG A 545 18.66 -7.36 5.75
C ARG A 545 18.77 -5.92 6.21
N MET A 546 19.60 -5.12 5.55
CA MET A 546 19.75 -3.69 5.83
C MET A 546 18.39 -2.98 5.72
N TYR A 547 17.62 -3.25 4.67
CA TYR A 547 16.27 -2.70 4.52
C TYR A 547 15.36 -3.07 5.69
N ARG A 548 15.28 -4.35 6.08
CA ARG A 548 14.43 -4.81 7.20
C ARG A 548 14.77 -4.15 8.54
N LEU A 549 16.06 -3.86 8.77
CA LEU A 549 16.53 -3.20 9.98
C LEU A 549 16.17 -1.71 10.00
N TYR A 550 16.44 -0.99 8.90
CA TYR A 550 16.19 0.46 8.82
C TYR A 550 14.72 0.82 8.55
N HIS A 551 13.92 -0.09 7.97
CA HIS A 551 12.49 0.13 7.72
C HIS A 551 11.68 0.30 9.02
N LYS A 552 12.10 -0.37 10.10
CA LYS A 552 11.45 -0.27 11.41
C LYS A 552 11.75 1.04 12.15
N ILE A 553 12.71 1.82 11.66
CA ILE A 553 13.15 3.07 12.29
C ILE A 553 12.48 4.23 11.57
N SER A 554 11.91 5.16 12.35
CA SER A 554 11.35 6.41 11.79
C SER A 554 12.42 7.17 11.00
N LYS A 555 12.16 7.41 9.70
CA LYS A 555 13.11 8.01 8.74
C LYS A 555 14.43 7.25 8.56
N GLY A 556 14.52 5.99 9.00
CA GLY A 556 15.73 5.18 8.88
C GLY A 556 16.12 4.85 7.44
N LEU A 557 15.14 4.81 6.52
CA LEU A 557 15.38 4.52 5.11
C LEU A 557 15.88 5.74 4.30
N ASP A 558 15.73 6.97 4.80
CA ASP A 558 16.10 8.18 4.04
C ASP A 558 17.61 8.19 3.67
N PRO A 559 18.55 7.91 4.59
CA PRO A 559 19.97 7.82 4.26
C PRO A 559 20.27 6.68 3.27
N VAL A 560 19.63 5.52 3.44
CA VAL A 560 19.82 4.36 2.55
C VAL A 560 19.36 4.68 1.13
N SER A 561 18.17 5.29 1.00
CA SER A 561 17.59 5.74 -0.26
C SER A 561 18.46 6.79 -0.95
N ASN A 562 19.07 7.72 -0.18
CA ASN A 562 19.99 8.71 -0.73
C ASN A 562 21.29 8.09 -1.24
N ILE A 563 21.87 7.12 -0.51
CA ILE A 563 23.07 6.40 -0.96
C ILE A 563 22.77 5.60 -2.24
N PHE A 564 21.62 4.91 -2.28
CA PHE A 564 21.15 4.19 -3.46
C PHE A 564 21.02 5.13 -4.67
N LYS A 565 20.34 6.27 -4.52
CA LYS A 565 20.24 7.29 -5.57
C LYS A 565 21.61 7.73 -6.10
N GLN A 566 22.53 8.07 -5.19
CA GLN A 566 23.87 8.52 -5.55
C GLN A 566 24.66 7.46 -6.30
N HIS A 567 24.58 6.20 -5.86
CA HIS A 567 25.25 5.08 -6.50
C HIS A 567 24.73 4.85 -7.93
N VAL A 568 23.41 4.77 -8.11
CA VAL A 568 22.79 4.63 -9.45
C VAL A 568 23.14 5.82 -10.36
N THR A 569 23.14 7.04 -9.82
CA THR A 569 23.52 8.25 -10.57
C THR A 569 24.97 8.20 -11.05
N ALA A 570 25.88 7.69 -10.21
CA ALA A 570 27.29 7.54 -10.54
C ALA A 570 27.51 6.52 -11.64
N GLU A 571 26.90 5.33 -11.55
CA GLU A 571 26.99 4.30 -12.60
C GLU A 571 26.38 4.77 -13.92
N GLY A 572 25.18 5.37 -13.89
CA GLY A 572 24.55 5.91 -15.09
C GLY A 572 25.36 7.04 -15.73
N THR A 573 25.96 7.92 -14.94
CA THR A 573 26.84 8.98 -15.47
C THR A 573 28.13 8.41 -16.06
N ALA A 574 28.69 7.34 -15.48
CA ALA A 574 29.86 6.67 -16.04
C ALA A 574 29.57 6.06 -17.42
N LEU A 575 28.38 5.47 -17.62
CA LEU A 575 27.96 4.96 -18.93
C LEU A 575 27.85 6.07 -19.99
N VAL A 576 27.29 7.23 -19.60
CA VAL A 576 27.18 8.41 -20.46
C VAL A 576 28.57 8.93 -20.85
N GLN A 577 29.48 9.04 -19.89
CA GLN A 577 30.86 9.49 -20.14
C GLN A 577 31.62 8.52 -21.06
N GLN A 578 31.52 7.22 -20.81
CA GLN A 578 32.15 6.20 -21.66
C GLN A 578 31.67 6.29 -23.11
N ALA A 579 30.39 6.58 -23.33
CA ALA A 579 29.84 6.77 -24.67
C ALA A 579 30.33 8.08 -25.33
N GLU A 580 30.50 9.15 -24.56
CA GLU A 580 31.03 10.42 -25.05
C GLU A 580 32.51 10.33 -25.45
N ASP A 581 33.32 9.64 -24.65
CA ASP A 581 34.74 9.39 -24.93
C ASP A 581 34.92 8.49 -26.16
N ALA A 582 34.06 7.47 -26.31
CA ALA A 582 34.05 6.58 -27.46
C ALA A 582 33.63 7.28 -28.76
N ALA A 583 32.68 8.22 -28.68
CA ALA A 583 32.22 9.01 -29.82
C ALA A 583 33.29 10.03 -30.29
N SER A 584 34.04 10.61 -29.35
CA SER A 584 35.12 11.56 -29.65
C SER A 584 36.32 10.90 -30.35
N SER A 585 36.48 9.57 -30.18
CA SER A 585 37.63 8.80 -30.69
C SER A 585 37.43 8.20 -32.10
N GLN A 586 36.20 8.12 -32.63
CA GLN A 586 35.92 7.53 -33.96
C GLN A 586 35.20 8.51 -34.90
N VAL A 587 35.96 9.21 -35.73
CA VAL A 587 35.45 10.28 -36.62
C VAL A 587 34.91 9.77 -37.98
N ALA A 588 34.95 8.47 -38.34
CA ALA A 588 34.67 8.12 -39.75
C ALA A 588 33.75 6.94 -40.08
N ASN A 589 33.53 5.91 -39.26
CA ASN A 589 32.66 4.78 -39.66
C ASN A 589 32.10 4.02 -38.45
N GLY A 590 30.92 4.39 -37.94
CA GLY A 590 30.25 3.60 -36.90
C GLY A 590 29.36 4.32 -35.87
N ALA A 591 29.06 5.61 -36.02
CA ALA A 591 28.30 6.40 -35.03
C ALA A 591 27.00 5.71 -34.55
N GLY A 592 26.26 5.09 -35.48
CA GLY A 592 25.01 4.40 -35.15
C GLY A 592 25.15 3.09 -34.35
N VAL A 593 26.35 2.52 -34.17
CA VAL A 593 26.54 1.28 -33.39
C VAL A 593 26.75 1.60 -31.91
N GLN A 594 27.55 2.63 -31.60
CA GLN A 594 27.84 3.02 -30.22
C GLN A 594 26.59 3.55 -29.49
N GLU A 595 25.75 4.32 -30.19
CA GLU A 595 24.47 4.82 -29.67
C GLU A 595 23.51 3.68 -29.26
N GLN A 596 23.51 2.56 -30.00
CA GLN A 596 22.69 1.38 -29.68
C GLN A 596 23.20 0.65 -28.44
N VAL A 597 24.54 0.59 -28.28
CA VAL A 597 25.17 -0.03 -27.11
C VAL A 597 24.84 0.76 -25.85
N LEU A 598 24.87 2.10 -25.91
CA LEU A 598 24.51 2.95 -24.78
C LEU A 598 23.07 2.71 -24.31
N VAL A 599 22.09 2.74 -25.22
CA VAL A 599 20.67 2.53 -24.86
C VAL A 599 20.46 1.14 -24.23
N ARG A 600 21.10 0.09 -24.76
CA ARG A 600 21.02 -1.26 -24.18
C ARG A 600 21.61 -1.32 -22.77
N LYS A 601 22.80 -0.73 -22.55
CA LYS A 601 23.40 -0.66 -21.21
C LYS A 601 22.53 0.11 -20.21
N ILE A 602 21.84 1.18 -20.65
CA ILE A 602 20.90 1.92 -19.80
C ILE A 602 19.67 1.06 -19.45
N ILE A 603 19.16 0.26 -20.40
CA ILE A 603 18.08 -0.70 -20.15
C ILE A 603 18.53 -1.76 -19.12
N GLU A 604 19.71 -2.36 -19.29
CA GLU A 604 20.27 -3.34 -18.36
C GLU A 604 20.46 -2.76 -16.95
N LEU A 605 20.95 -1.52 -16.86
CA LEU A 605 21.08 -0.80 -15.59
C LEU A 605 19.72 -0.59 -14.91
N HIS A 606 18.70 -0.25 -15.71
CA HIS A 606 17.33 -0.06 -15.20
C HIS A 606 16.74 -1.36 -14.66
N ASP A 607 16.87 -2.45 -15.41
CA ASP A 607 16.39 -3.77 -15.00
C ASP A 607 17.08 -4.23 -13.70
N LYS A 608 18.42 -4.07 -13.61
CA LYS A 608 19.20 -4.41 -12.40
C LYS A 608 18.67 -3.69 -11.16
N TYR A 609 18.52 -2.36 -11.23
CA TYR A 609 18.12 -1.59 -10.06
C TYR A 609 16.62 -1.65 -9.77
N MET A 610 15.76 -1.85 -10.78
CA MET A 610 14.36 -2.17 -10.54
C MET A 610 14.20 -3.50 -9.81
N ALA A 611 15.01 -4.52 -10.13
CA ALA A 611 15.02 -5.78 -9.37
C ALA A 611 15.38 -5.53 -7.90
N TYR A 612 16.37 -4.68 -7.59
CA TYR A 612 16.67 -4.31 -6.20
C TYR A 612 15.51 -3.59 -5.51
N VAL A 613 14.82 -2.68 -6.21
CA VAL A 613 13.63 -2.02 -5.66
C VAL A 613 12.51 -3.01 -5.36
N ASN A 614 12.28 -3.97 -6.24
CA ASN A 614 11.20 -4.94 -6.11
C ASN A 614 11.53 -6.00 -5.03
N ASP A 615 12.72 -6.60 -5.12
CA ASP A 615 13.08 -7.80 -4.37
C ASP A 615 13.76 -7.46 -3.03
N CYS A 616 14.75 -6.55 -3.04
CA CYS A 616 15.50 -6.19 -1.82
C CYS A 616 14.74 -5.18 -0.95
N PHE A 617 14.04 -4.23 -1.58
CA PHE A 617 13.39 -3.10 -0.91
C PHE A 617 11.86 -3.21 -0.86
N LEU A 618 11.30 -4.39 -1.17
CA LEU A 618 9.86 -4.71 -1.07
C LEU A 618 8.94 -3.68 -1.75
N ASN A 619 9.30 -3.21 -2.94
CA ASN A 619 8.55 -2.19 -3.71
C ASN A 619 8.32 -0.87 -2.96
N HIS A 620 9.24 -0.49 -2.06
CA HIS A 620 9.06 0.71 -1.25
C HIS A 620 9.18 2.01 -2.08
N SER A 621 8.20 2.91 -1.91
CA SER A 621 8.04 4.12 -2.73
C SER A 621 9.24 5.07 -2.70
N LEU A 622 9.96 5.17 -1.58
CA LEU A 622 11.19 5.97 -1.48
C LEU A 622 12.25 5.51 -2.49
N PHE A 623 12.42 4.21 -2.69
CA PHE A 623 13.42 3.67 -3.61
C PHE A 623 12.97 3.80 -5.08
N HIS A 624 11.67 3.69 -5.37
CA HIS A 624 11.16 4.08 -6.70
C HIS A 624 11.43 5.55 -7.00
N LYS A 625 11.20 6.44 -6.02
CA LYS A 625 11.50 7.87 -6.16
C LYS A 625 13.00 8.11 -6.36
N ALA A 626 13.85 7.47 -5.56
CA ALA A 626 15.30 7.56 -5.66
C ALA A 626 15.82 7.08 -7.03
N LEU A 627 15.31 5.94 -7.51
CA LEU A 627 15.65 5.41 -8.83
C LEU A 627 15.22 6.38 -9.94
N LYS A 628 13.99 6.88 -9.87
CA LYS A 628 13.46 7.86 -10.83
C LYS A 628 14.33 9.11 -10.88
N GLU A 629 14.62 9.70 -9.72
CA GLU A 629 15.46 10.90 -9.63
C GLU A 629 16.89 10.64 -10.11
N ALA A 630 17.45 9.45 -9.89
CA ALA A 630 18.77 9.09 -10.41
C ALA A 630 18.77 9.01 -11.95
N PHE A 631 17.80 8.32 -12.54
CA PHE A 631 17.67 8.21 -14.01
C PHE A 631 17.39 9.57 -14.66
N GLU A 632 16.57 10.42 -14.04
CA GLU A 632 16.34 11.79 -14.53
C GLU A 632 17.62 12.63 -14.61
N VAL A 633 18.65 12.35 -13.80
CA VAL A 633 19.93 13.09 -13.85
C VAL A 633 20.74 12.74 -15.09
N PHE A 634 20.98 11.47 -15.38
CA PHE A 634 21.87 11.08 -16.47
C PHE A 634 21.15 10.86 -17.81
N CYS A 635 19.86 10.45 -17.81
CA CYS A 635 19.09 10.32 -19.06
C CYS A 635 18.79 11.66 -19.72
N ASN A 636 18.94 12.80 -19.03
CA ASN A 636 18.73 14.13 -19.60
C ASN A 636 20.04 14.84 -19.98
N LYS A 637 21.18 14.13 -19.97
CA LYS A 637 22.46 14.64 -20.51
C LYS A 637 22.54 14.39 -22.02
N THR A 638 23.21 15.28 -22.74
CA THR A 638 23.52 15.11 -24.17
C THR A 638 24.78 14.27 -24.35
N VAL A 639 24.79 13.36 -25.32
CA VAL A 639 25.95 12.53 -25.68
C VAL A 639 26.33 12.81 -27.13
N ALA A 640 27.56 13.26 -27.37
CA ALA A 640 28.04 13.61 -28.73
C ALA A 640 27.09 14.57 -29.49
N GLY A 641 26.50 15.52 -28.75
CA GLY A 641 25.50 16.48 -29.27
C GLY A 641 24.08 15.92 -29.40
N SER A 642 23.86 14.62 -29.20
CA SER A 642 22.54 13.93 -29.23
C SER A 642 21.86 13.93 -27.89
N SER A 643 20.58 14.33 -27.88
CA SER A 643 19.72 14.15 -26.72
C SER A 643 19.31 12.69 -26.58
N SER A 644 19.06 12.22 -25.35
CA SER A 644 18.53 10.86 -25.14
C SER A 644 17.19 10.63 -25.84
N ALA A 645 16.38 11.69 -26.02
CA ALA A 645 15.16 11.64 -26.81
C ALA A 645 15.44 11.25 -28.28
N GLU A 646 16.46 11.82 -28.90
CA GLU A 646 16.91 11.47 -30.25
C GLU A 646 17.49 10.04 -30.32
N LEU A 647 18.31 9.67 -29.31
CA LEU A 647 18.93 8.35 -29.23
C LEU A 647 17.88 7.24 -29.10
N LEU A 648 16.89 7.39 -28.22
CA LEU A 648 15.80 6.43 -28.07
C LEU A 648 14.94 6.34 -29.35
N ALA A 649 14.61 7.47 -29.98
CA ALA A 649 13.84 7.45 -31.22
C ALA A 649 14.61 6.74 -32.36
N THR A 650 15.93 6.92 -32.40
CA THR A 650 16.82 6.23 -33.35
C THR A 650 16.97 4.75 -33.04
N PHE A 651 17.00 4.38 -31.75
CA PHE A 651 16.99 3.00 -31.29
C PHE A 651 15.72 2.25 -31.74
N CYS A 652 14.54 2.81 -31.51
CA CYS A 652 13.29 2.21 -32.00
C CYS A 652 13.29 2.08 -33.54
N ASP A 653 13.74 3.11 -34.26
CA ASP A 653 13.80 3.08 -35.74
C ASP A 653 14.73 1.98 -36.27
N ASN A 654 15.85 1.75 -35.59
CA ASN A 654 16.79 0.69 -35.97
C ASN A 654 16.25 -0.71 -35.72
N ILE A 655 15.41 -0.92 -34.70
CA ILE A 655 14.76 -2.19 -34.40
C ILE A 655 13.60 -2.47 -35.36
N LEU A 656 12.79 -1.43 -35.67
CA LEU A 656 11.55 -1.58 -36.42
C LEU A 656 11.72 -1.58 -37.96
N LYS A 657 12.91 -1.22 -38.46
CA LYS A 657 13.19 -1.23 -39.91
C LYS A 657 13.56 -2.62 -40.43
N LYS A 658 13.24 -2.90 -41.71
CA LYS A 658 13.66 -4.11 -42.45
C LYS A 658 15.19 -4.30 -42.36
N GLY A 659 15.63 -5.51 -42.00
CA GLY A 659 17.03 -5.86 -41.73
C GLY A 659 17.54 -5.55 -40.31
N GLY A 660 16.81 -4.75 -39.52
CA GLY A 660 17.09 -4.50 -38.11
C GLY A 660 16.44 -5.53 -37.18
N SER A 661 15.20 -5.91 -37.51
CA SER A 661 14.41 -6.91 -36.79
C SER A 661 14.91 -8.35 -36.97
N GLU A 662 15.64 -8.65 -38.04
CA GLU A 662 16.11 -10.02 -38.38
C GLU A 662 17.05 -10.65 -37.32
N LYS A 663 17.55 -9.86 -36.37
CA LYS A 663 18.45 -10.31 -35.30
C LYS A 663 17.73 -10.65 -33.99
N LEU A 664 16.43 -10.39 -33.86
CA LEU A 664 15.67 -10.54 -32.62
C LEU A 664 14.36 -11.29 -32.91
N SER A 665 13.86 -12.07 -31.94
CA SER A 665 12.51 -12.64 -32.04
C SER A 665 11.45 -11.56 -31.82
N ASP A 666 10.21 -11.83 -32.25
CA ASP A 666 9.10 -10.89 -32.07
C ASP A 666 8.86 -10.59 -30.57
N GLU A 667 9.03 -11.58 -29.69
CA GLU A 667 8.91 -11.41 -28.24
C GLU A 667 10.02 -10.51 -27.68
N ALA A 668 11.26 -10.69 -28.14
CA ALA A 668 12.39 -9.86 -27.69
C ALA A 668 12.25 -8.41 -28.17
N ILE A 669 11.68 -8.19 -29.37
CA ILE A 669 11.36 -6.86 -29.87
C ILE A 669 10.32 -6.21 -28.96
N GLU A 670 9.22 -6.90 -28.68
CA GLU A 670 8.13 -6.39 -27.86
C GLU A 670 8.59 -6.02 -26.44
N GLU A 671 9.39 -6.89 -25.80
CA GLU A 671 9.99 -6.64 -24.49
C GLU A 671 10.91 -5.41 -24.53
N THR A 672 11.75 -5.31 -25.57
CA THR A 672 12.66 -4.17 -25.75
C THR A 672 11.88 -2.86 -25.92
N LEU A 673 10.80 -2.86 -26.70
CA LEU A 673 9.94 -1.69 -26.90
C LEU A 673 9.27 -1.25 -25.59
N GLU A 674 8.82 -2.19 -24.77
CA GLU A 674 8.27 -1.89 -23.45
C GLU A 674 9.31 -1.22 -22.54
N LYS A 675 10.55 -1.73 -22.53
CA LYS A 675 11.66 -1.15 -21.76
C LYS A 675 12.02 0.26 -22.21
N VAL A 676 12.04 0.52 -23.52
CA VAL A 676 12.25 1.89 -24.06
C VAL A 676 11.15 2.84 -23.60
N VAL A 677 9.90 2.39 -23.63
CA VAL A 677 8.75 3.18 -23.19
C VAL A 677 8.81 3.48 -21.68
N LYS A 678 9.28 2.52 -20.86
CA LYS A 678 9.58 2.76 -19.43
C LYS A 678 10.67 3.81 -19.24
N LEU A 679 11.76 3.75 -20.02
CA LEU A 679 12.84 4.75 -19.95
C LEU A 679 12.39 6.16 -20.35
N LEU A 680 11.44 6.28 -21.28
CA LEU A 680 10.89 7.56 -21.71
C LEU A 680 10.25 8.34 -20.53
N ALA A 681 9.81 7.65 -19.48
CA ALA A 681 9.28 8.29 -18.27
C ALA A 681 10.32 9.16 -17.54
N TYR A 682 11.62 8.85 -17.68
CA TYR A 682 12.73 9.61 -17.07
C TYR A 682 13.25 10.75 -17.96
N ILE A 683 12.76 10.85 -19.19
CA ILE A 683 13.15 11.92 -20.12
C ILE A 683 12.25 13.13 -19.92
N SER A 684 12.90 14.30 -19.82
CA SER A 684 12.26 15.60 -19.71
C SER A 684 11.61 15.99 -21.04
N ASP A 685 12.38 16.00 -22.14
CA ASP A 685 11.97 16.48 -23.46
C ASP A 685 11.28 15.39 -24.31
N LYS A 686 10.09 14.95 -23.86
CA LYS A 686 9.30 13.91 -24.55
C LYS A 686 8.74 14.40 -25.89
N ASP A 687 8.48 15.69 -26.02
CA ASP A 687 8.07 16.33 -27.28
C ASP A 687 9.15 16.20 -28.37
N LEU A 688 10.42 16.33 -28.00
CA LEU A 688 11.54 16.11 -28.90
C LEU A 688 11.61 14.65 -29.36
N PHE A 689 11.39 13.69 -28.45
CA PHE A 689 11.27 12.27 -28.81
C PHE A 689 10.11 12.06 -29.79
N ALA A 690 8.95 12.64 -29.51
CA ALA A 690 7.76 12.49 -30.34
C ALA A 690 8.02 12.96 -31.78
N GLU A 691 8.66 14.11 -31.95
CA GLU A 691 8.94 14.66 -33.29
C GLU A 691 10.03 13.88 -34.04
N PHE A 692 11.11 13.48 -33.37
CA PHE A 692 12.11 12.59 -33.99
C PHE A 692 11.50 11.23 -34.38
N TYR A 693 10.72 10.64 -33.48
CA TYR A 693 10.06 9.37 -33.72
C TYR A 693 9.03 9.47 -34.85
N ARG A 694 8.16 10.49 -34.85
CA ARG A 694 7.15 10.76 -35.89
C ARG A 694 7.80 10.90 -37.26
N LYS A 695 8.93 11.59 -37.35
CA LYS A 695 9.68 11.76 -38.58
C LYS A 695 10.29 10.46 -39.10
N LYS A 696 10.83 9.63 -38.19
CA LYS A 696 11.37 8.30 -38.53
C LYS A 696 10.25 7.34 -38.95
N LEU A 697 9.14 7.32 -38.21
CA LEU A 697 7.92 6.58 -38.56
C LEU A 697 7.42 6.96 -39.96
N ALA A 698 7.34 8.26 -40.28
CA ALA A 698 6.90 8.72 -41.60
C ALA A 698 7.76 8.15 -42.74
N ARG A 699 9.09 8.09 -42.55
CA ARG A 699 10.00 7.48 -43.53
C ARG A 699 9.80 5.97 -43.64
N ARG A 700 9.57 5.26 -42.52
CA ARG A 700 9.33 3.81 -42.56
C ARG A 700 8.02 3.46 -43.27
N LEU A 701 6.98 4.23 -42.99
CA LEU A 701 5.64 4.12 -43.57
C LEU A 701 5.62 4.43 -45.08
N LEU A 702 6.21 5.55 -45.52
CA LEU A 702 6.14 5.97 -46.93
C LEU A 702 7.07 5.21 -47.88
N PHE A 703 8.19 4.69 -47.37
CA PHE A 703 9.20 4.01 -48.19
C PHE A 703 9.23 2.49 -47.98
N ASP A 704 8.14 1.92 -47.41
CA ASP A 704 7.96 0.50 -47.11
C ASP A 704 9.21 -0.12 -46.44
N ARG A 705 9.70 0.56 -45.40
CA ARG A 705 10.87 0.10 -44.62
C ARG A 705 10.49 -0.52 -43.29
N SER A 706 9.21 -0.54 -42.91
CA SER A 706 8.75 -1.20 -41.69
C SER A 706 8.87 -2.72 -41.84
N ALA A 707 9.41 -3.39 -40.82
CA ALA A 707 9.54 -4.84 -40.82
C ALA A 707 8.20 -5.55 -40.56
N ASN A 708 7.39 -5.01 -39.64
CA ASN A 708 6.11 -5.59 -39.21
C ASN A 708 5.14 -4.45 -38.83
N GLU A 709 3.95 -4.42 -39.42
CA GLU A 709 2.91 -3.42 -39.15
C GLU A 709 2.35 -3.53 -37.72
N ASP A 710 2.33 -4.72 -37.13
CA ASP A 710 1.79 -4.95 -35.78
C ASP A 710 2.72 -4.38 -34.71
N HIS A 711 4.04 -4.49 -34.90
CA HIS A 711 5.03 -3.84 -34.03
C HIS A 711 4.91 -2.31 -34.06
N GLU A 712 4.61 -1.72 -35.23
CA GLU A 712 4.38 -0.28 -35.36
C GLU A 712 3.11 0.18 -34.61
N LYS A 713 2.04 -0.63 -34.63
CA LYS A 713 0.83 -0.36 -33.84
C LYS A 713 1.05 -0.59 -32.33
N SER A 714 1.82 -1.63 -31.99
CA SER A 714 2.14 -2.02 -30.62
C SER A 714 2.88 -0.89 -29.89
N ILE A 715 3.95 -0.35 -30.47
CA ILE A 715 4.71 0.74 -29.85
C ILE A 715 3.87 2.01 -29.67
N LEU A 716 3.01 2.35 -30.65
CA LEU A 716 2.10 3.49 -30.50
C LEU A 716 1.10 3.28 -29.36
N THR A 717 0.61 2.06 -29.18
CA THR A 717 -0.27 1.70 -28.06
C THR A 717 0.45 1.86 -26.72
N LYS A 718 1.70 1.39 -26.61
CA LYS A 718 2.52 1.56 -25.39
C LYS A 718 2.82 3.03 -25.09
N LEU A 719 3.19 3.81 -26.11
CA LEU A 719 3.41 5.25 -25.98
C LEU A 719 2.14 5.98 -25.54
N LYS A 720 0.97 5.57 -26.04
CA LYS A 720 -0.33 6.12 -25.64
C LYS A 720 -0.64 5.85 -24.17
N GLN A 721 -0.34 4.65 -23.68
CA GLN A 721 -0.55 4.28 -22.28
C GLN A 721 0.31 5.11 -21.32
N GLN A 722 1.58 5.36 -21.67
CA GLN A 722 2.49 6.14 -20.80
C GLN A 722 2.37 7.65 -20.95
N CYS A 723 2.21 8.16 -22.18
CA CYS A 723 2.26 9.60 -22.47
C CYS A 723 0.89 10.22 -22.81
N GLY A 724 -0.16 9.40 -22.95
CA GLY A 724 -1.53 9.84 -23.22
C GLY A 724 -1.87 9.96 -24.71
N ALA A 725 -3.16 10.02 -25.02
CA ALA A 725 -3.67 10.03 -26.40
C ALA A 725 -3.26 11.24 -27.25
N GLN A 726 -3.06 12.41 -26.63
CA GLN A 726 -2.61 13.61 -27.36
C GLN A 726 -1.18 13.44 -27.89
N PHE A 727 -0.34 12.68 -27.20
CA PHE A 727 1.03 12.41 -27.59
C PHE A 727 1.10 11.60 -28.90
N THR A 728 0.24 10.58 -29.03
CA THR A 728 0.26 9.65 -30.16
C THR A 728 -0.69 10.02 -31.29
N SER A 729 -1.65 10.93 -31.07
CA SER A 729 -2.71 11.29 -32.02
C SER A 729 -2.21 11.52 -33.46
N LYS A 730 -1.15 12.31 -33.64
CA LYS A 730 -0.58 12.58 -34.98
C LYS A 730 -0.03 11.31 -35.63
N MET A 731 0.66 10.46 -34.86
CA MET A 731 1.29 9.23 -35.36
C MET A 731 0.26 8.14 -35.66
N GLU A 732 -0.78 8.01 -34.83
CA GLU A 732 -1.94 7.14 -35.09
C GLU A 732 -2.69 7.58 -36.36
N GLY A 733 -2.83 8.91 -36.55
CA GLY A 733 -3.37 9.49 -37.77
C GLY A 733 -2.58 9.11 -39.03
N MET A 734 -1.24 9.07 -38.95
CA MET A 734 -0.39 8.65 -40.07
C MET A 734 -0.61 7.18 -40.47
N VAL A 735 -0.77 6.28 -39.50
CA VAL A 735 -1.07 4.85 -39.76
C VAL A 735 -2.46 4.71 -40.39
N THR A 736 -3.43 5.49 -39.92
CA THR A 736 -4.79 5.52 -40.46
C THR A 736 -4.81 6.04 -41.90
N ASP A 737 -4.09 7.13 -42.18
CA ASP A 737 -3.97 7.70 -43.53
C ASP A 737 -3.42 6.68 -44.54
N LEU A 738 -2.43 5.87 -44.16
CA LEU A 738 -1.91 4.82 -45.05
C LEU A 738 -2.91 3.70 -45.32
N THR A 739 -3.73 3.35 -44.33
CA THR A 739 -4.79 2.36 -44.51
C THR A 739 -5.82 2.89 -45.51
N LEU A 740 -6.24 4.15 -45.34
CA LEU A 740 -7.16 4.84 -46.26
C LEU A 740 -6.56 5.08 -47.66
N ALA A 741 -5.24 5.26 -47.75
CA ALA A 741 -4.56 5.46 -49.03
C ALA A 741 -4.70 4.23 -49.95
N ARG A 742 -4.68 3.00 -49.40
CA ARG A 742 -4.89 1.76 -50.17
C ARG A 742 -6.30 1.70 -50.77
N GLU A 743 -7.31 2.07 -50.00
CA GLU A 743 -8.70 2.15 -50.46
C GLU A 743 -8.88 3.24 -51.53
N ASN A 744 -8.30 4.43 -51.29
CA ASN A 744 -8.34 5.53 -52.26
C ASN A 744 -7.65 5.19 -53.57
N GLN A 745 -6.53 4.46 -53.54
CA GLN A 745 -5.84 4.00 -54.73
C GLN A 745 -6.71 3.01 -55.53
N THR A 746 -7.36 2.06 -54.85
CA THR A 746 -8.28 1.10 -55.50
C THR A 746 -9.45 1.83 -56.19
N ASN A 747 -10.02 2.82 -55.50
CA ASN A 747 -11.08 3.67 -56.05
C ASN A 747 -10.61 4.50 -57.27
N PHE A 748 -9.36 4.96 -57.27
CA PHE A 748 -8.78 5.70 -58.39
C PHE A 748 -8.56 4.80 -59.61
N GLU A 749 -8.08 3.57 -59.40
CA GLU A 749 -7.94 2.59 -60.46
C GLU A 749 -9.30 2.22 -61.09
N GLU A 750 -10.35 2.09 -60.28
CA GLU A 750 -11.71 1.87 -60.77
C GLU A 750 -12.22 3.07 -61.59
N TYR A 751 -11.95 4.30 -61.12
CA TYR A 751 -12.27 5.52 -61.88
C TYR A 751 -11.57 5.54 -63.24
N LEU A 752 -10.30 5.15 -63.32
CA LEU A 752 -9.54 5.07 -64.57
C LEU A 752 -10.11 4.00 -65.52
N ARG A 753 -10.53 2.84 -65.00
CA ARG A 753 -11.17 1.78 -65.81
C ARG A 753 -12.50 2.26 -66.40
N ASN A 754 -13.28 3.00 -65.63
CA ASN A 754 -14.58 3.52 -66.06
C ASN A 754 -14.47 4.75 -66.99
N ASN A 755 -13.32 5.44 -67.00
CA ASN A 755 -13.09 6.64 -67.80
C ASN A 755 -11.85 6.48 -68.70
N THR A 756 -11.96 5.63 -69.72
CA THR A 756 -10.84 5.28 -70.61
C THR A 756 -10.23 6.49 -71.33
N ASN A 757 -11.01 7.54 -71.56
CA ASN A 757 -10.57 8.80 -72.19
C ASN A 757 -9.64 9.64 -71.30
N VAL A 758 -9.52 9.31 -70.01
CA VAL A 758 -8.80 10.09 -68.99
C VAL A 758 -7.50 9.37 -68.56
N ASN A 759 -7.01 8.43 -69.37
CA ASN A 759 -5.77 7.70 -69.07
C ASN A 759 -4.55 8.68 -69.04
N PRO A 760 -3.76 8.71 -67.94
CA PRO A 760 -2.58 9.55 -67.84
C PRO A 760 -1.40 9.11 -68.72
N GLY A 761 -1.40 7.87 -69.25
CA GLY A 761 -0.33 7.32 -70.09
C GLY A 761 0.89 6.81 -69.31
N ILE A 762 0.90 6.96 -67.99
CA ILE A 762 1.90 6.45 -67.05
C ILE A 762 1.16 5.75 -65.91
N ASP A 763 1.73 4.66 -65.39
CA ASP A 763 1.24 4.04 -64.16
C ASP A 763 1.43 5.01 -62.97
N LEU A 764 0.33 5.28 -62.25
CA LEU A 764 0.27 6.31 -61.22
C LEU A 764 -0.33 5.76 -59.92
N THR A 765 0.50 5.78 -58.88
CA THR A 765 0.07 5.53 -57.50
C THR A 765 0.15 6.81 -56.69
N VAL A 766 -0.94 7.19 -56.03
CA VAL A 766 -1.00 8.42 -55.22
C VAL A 766 -1.37 8.11 -53.78
N THR A 767 -0.56 8.57 -52.84
CA THR A 767 -0.83 8.45 -51.41
C THR A 767 -1.27 9.82 -50.87
N VAL A 768 -2.52 9.93 -50.45
CA VAL A 768 -3.08 11.17 -49.89
C VAL A 768 -2.82 11.20 -48.38
N LEU A 769 -2.18 12.25 -47.89
CA LEU A 769 -1.77 12.41 -46.50
C LEU A 769 -2.46 13.61 -45.85
N THR A 770 -2.90 13.47 -44.60
CA THR A 770 -3.58 14.55 -43.87
C THR A 770 -2.57 15.57 -43.33
N THR A 771 -2.69 16.82 -43.77
CA THR A 771 -1.88 17.93 -43.25
C THR A 771 -2.06 18.08 -41.73
N GLY A 772 -0.95 18.09 -40.98
CA GLY A 772 -0.95 18.22 -39.52
C GLY A 772 -0.63 16.94 -38.75
N PHE A 773 -0.87 15.76 -39.34
CA PHE A 773 -0.41 14.48 -38.79
C PHE A 773 1.03 14.18 -39.22
N TRP A 774 1.33 14.42 -40.50
CA TRP A 774 2.63 14.13 -41.11
C TRP A 774 3.65 15.25 -40.88
N PRO A 775 4.97 14.95 -40.91
CA PRO A 775 6.01 15.97 -40.81
C PRO A 775 5.87 17.05 -41.87
N SER A 776 6.31 18.27 -41.55
CA SER A 776 6.26 19.39 -42.50
C SER A 776 7.32 19.22 -43.58
N TYR A 777 6.87 18.86 -44.78
CA TYR A 777 7.72 18.77 -45.98
C TYR A 777 7.72 20.10 -46.74
N LYS A 778 8.85 20.44 -47.33
CA LYS A 778 8.93 21.61 -48.22
C LYS A 778 8.14 21.30 -49.50
N SER A 779 7.17 22.14 -49.84
CA SER A 779 6.47 22.15 -51.13
C SER A 779 6.97 23.32 -51.96
N PHE A 780 7.27 23.07 -53.24
CA PHE A 780 7.64 24.09 -54.21
C PHE A 780 6.94 23.79 -55.53
N ASP A 781 6.73 24.83 -56.33
CA ASP A 781 6.20 24.72 -57.68
C ASP A 781 7.32 24.25 -58.62
N LEU A 782 7.57 22.94 -58.60
CA LEU A 782 8.46 22.27 -59.54
C LEU A 782 7.83 22.31 -60.93
N SER A 783 8.58 22.80 -61.91
CA SER A 783 8.19 22.73 -63.32
C SER A 783 8.27 21.28 -63.80
N LEU A 784 7.14 20.57 -63.70
CA LEU A 784 7.05 19.17 -64.10
C LEU A 784 7.04 19.04 -65.64
N PRO A 785 7.65 17.97 -66.18
CA PRO A 785 7.47 17.59 -67.58
C PRO A 785 5.98 17.37 -67.93
N PRO A 786 5.55 17.65 -69.18
CA PRO A 786 4.14 17.58 -69.59
C PRO A 786 3.45 16.25 -69.25
N GLU A 787 4.17 15.14 -69.37
CA GLU A 787 3.65 13.81 -69.08
C GLU A 787 3.30 13.63 -67.60
N MET A 788 4.07 14.25 -66.70
CA MET A 788 3.82 14.23 -65.26
C MET A 788 2.72 15.22 -64.85
N VAL A 789 2.60 16.36 -65.55
CA VAL A 789 1.51 17.33 -65.32
C VAL A 789 0.15 16.68 -65.57
N ARG A 790 0.03 15.92 -66.66
CA ARG A 790 -1.20 15.17 -66.97
C ARG A 790 -1.60 14.21 -65.85
N CYS A 791 -0.63 13.53 -65.23
CA CYS A 791 -0.89 12.63 -64.09
C CYS A 791 -1.51 13.39 -62.91
N VAL A 792 -0.98 14.57 -62.60
CA VAL A 792 -1.48 15.44 -61.52
C VAL A 792 -2.92 15.90 -61.79
N GLU A 793 -3.21 16.32 -63.02
CA GLU A 793 -4.53 16.80 -63.43
C GLU A 793 -5.59 15.70 -63.38
N VAL A 794 -5.27 14.50 -63.89
CA VAL A 794 -6.17 13.34 -63.86
C VAL A 794 -6.54 12.97 -62.43
N PHE A 795 -5.56 12.88 -61.53
CA PHE A 795 -5.82 12.56 -60.13
C PHE A 795 -6.61 13.67 -59.43
N LYS A 796 -6.32 14.94 -59.72
CA LYS A 796 -7.07 16.09 -59.19
C LYS A 796 -8.55 16.00 -59.59
N GLY A 797 -8.83 15.72 -60.87
CA GLY A 797 -10.19 15.54 -61.37
C GLY A 797 -10.94 14.42 -60.64
N PHE A 798 -10.29 13.26 -60.44
CA PHE A 798 -10.85 12.19 -59.62
C PHE A 798 -11.15 12.64 -58.18
N TYR A 799 -10.19 13.28 -57.51
CA TYR A 799 -10.33 13.62 -56.10
C TYR A 799 -11.41 14.69 -55.84
N GLU A 800 -11.61 15.61 -56.78
CA GLU A 800 -12.67 16.62 -56.74
C GLU A 800 -14.09 15.99 -56.83
N THR A 801 -14.24 14.81 -57.45
CA THR A 801 -15.52 14.08 -57.43
C THR A 801 -15.87 13.54 -56.04
N ARG A 802 -14.86 13.25 -55.21
CA ARG A 802 -15.02 12.69 -53.86
C ARG A 802 -15.22 13.78 -52.81
N THR A 803 -14.43 14.85 -52.86
CA THR A 803 -14.49 15.93 -51.87
C THR A 803 -14.30 17.30 -52.50
N LYS A 804 -15.32 18.17 -52.41
CA LYS A 804 -15.26 19.55 -52.93
C LYS A 804 -14.68 20.56 -51.93
N HIS A 805 -14.54 20.19 -50.67
CA HIS A 805 -14.11 21.10 -49.59
C HIS A 805 -12.62 20.96 -49.22
N ARG A 806 -11.86 20.10 -49.90
CA ARG A 806 -10.45 19.81 -49.59
C ARG A 806 -9.56 20.27 -50.74
N LYS A 807 -8.39 20.82 -50.41
CA LYS A 807 -7.35 21.22 -51.38
C LYS A 807 -6.16 20.27 -51.26
N LEU A 808 -5.67 19.78 -52.39
CA LEU A 808 -4.45 18.97 -52.47
C LEU A 808 -3.22 19.84 -52.69
N THR A 809 -2.11 19.47 -52.05
CA THR A 809 -0.78 20.04 -52.28
C THR A 809 0.19 18.89 -52.56
N TRP A 810 0.87 18.92 -53.69
CA TRP A 810 1.79 17.87 -54.09
C TRP A 810 3.17 18.03 -53.43
N ILE A 811 3.71 16.94 -52.89
CA ILE A 811 5.01 16.91 -52.22
C ILE A 811 5.98 16.06 -53.06
N TYR A 812 6.56 16.68 -54.08
CA TYR A 812 7.45 15.99 -55.03
C TYR A 812 8.75 15.45 -54.40
N SER A 813 9.18 15.99 -53.25
CA SER A 813 10.36 15.51 -52.52
C SER A 813 10.23 14.07 -51.99
N LEU A 814 9.01 13.55 -51.86
CA LEU A 814 8.73 12.19 -51.37
C LEU A 814 8.44 11.20 -52.50
N GLY A 815 8.23 11.69 -53.72
CA GLY A 815 7.84 10.86 -54.85
C GLY A 815 8.98 10.01 -55.40
N THR A 816 8.60 8.87 -55.96
CA THR A 816 9.51 7.93 -56.65
C THR A 816 8.98 7.63 -58.04
N CYS A 817 9.88 7.56 -59.02
CA CYS A 817 9.57 7.30 -60.41
C CYS A 817 10.46 6.18 -60.95
N ASN A 818 9.90 5.33 -61.82
CA ASN A 818 10.65 4.33 -62.57
C ASN A 818 10.78 4.81 -64.02
N ILE A 819 12.01 4.98 -64.49
CA ILE A 819 12.30 5.49 -65.85
C ILE A 819 13.14 4.48 -66.60
N ASN A 820 12.78 4.19 -67.85
CA ASN A 820 13.61 3.35 -68.71
C ASN A 820 14.65 4.20 -69.45
N GLY A 821 15.90 4.12 -69.01
CA GLY A 821 17.03 4.74 -69.70
C GLY A 821 17.48 3.88 -70.89
N LYS A 822 17.50 4.47 -72.08
CA LYS A 822 18.01 3.83 -73.31
C LYS A 822 19.50 4.12 -73.47
N PHE A 823 20.34 3.22 -72.97
CA PHE A 823 21.79 3.29 -73.12
C PHE A 823 22.27 2.40 -74.27
N ASP A 824 23.45 2.71 -74.83
CA ASP A 824 24.01 2.02 -76.00
C ASP A 824 24.22 0.51 -75.76
N SER A 825 24.59 0.16 -74.53
CA SER A 825 24.85 -1.24 -74.14
C SER A 825 23.56 -2.04 -73.93
N LYS A 826 22.61 -1.50 -73.16
CA LYS A 826 21.33 -2.12 -72.83
C LYS A 826 20.37 -1.10 -72.20
N PRO A 827 19.04 -1.29 -72.32
CA PRO A 827 18.09 -0.53 -71.51
C PRO A 827 18.24 -0.88 -70.02
N ILE A 828 18.18 0.14 -69.17
CA ILE A 828 18.25 0.01 -67.71
C ILE A 828 17.07 0.77 -67.09
N GLU A 829 16.33 0.11 -66.21
CA GLU A 829 15.27 0.74 -65.41
C GLU A 829 15.89 1.48 -64.21
N LEU A 830 15.65 2.78 -64.13
CA LEU A 830 16.14 3.68 -63.10
C LEU A 830 15.02 3.99 -62.10
N ILE A 831 15.20 3.61 -60.85
CA ILE A 831 14.33 4.01 -59.74
C ILE A 831 14.93 5.27 -59.12
N VAL A 832 14.25 6.40 -59.34
CA VAL A 832 14.73 7.74 -59.00
C VAL A 832 13.66 8.54 -58.25
N SER A 833 14.05 9.63 -57.60
CA SER A 833 13.08 10.60 -57.04
C SER A 833 12.40 11.41 -58.14
N THR A 834 11.27 12.07 -57.84
CA THR A 834 10.60 12.97 -58.79
C THR A 834 11.51 14.09 -59.30
N TYR A 835 12.43 14.60 -58.47
CA TYR A 835 13.41 15.62 -58.90
C TYR A 835 14.40 15.08 -59.92
N GLN A 836 14.91 13.87 -59.67
CA GLN A 836 15.80 13.17 -60.59
C GLN A 836 15.09 12.82 -61.90
N ALA A 837 13.82 12.42 -61.81
CA ALA A 837 12.99 12.15 -62.98
C ALA A 837 12.80 13.38 -63.86
N ALA A 838 12.34 14.49 -63.26
CA ALA A 838 12.12 15.74 -63.98
C ALA A 838 13.41 16.23 -64.67
N ALA A 839 14.55 16.14 -63.99
CA ALA A 839 15.84 16.53 -64.55
C ALA A 839 16.30 15.64 -65.71
N LEU A 840 16.16 14.32 -65.59
CA LEU A 840 16.55 13.39 -66.64
C LEU A 840 15.68 13.54 -67.90
N LEU A 841 14.39 13.87 -67.74
CA LEU A 841 13.48 14.07 -68.86
C LEU A 841 13.81 15.32 -69.70
N LEU A 842 14.50 16.32 -69.15
CA LEU A 842 14.98 17.47 -69.93
C LEU A 842 15.96 17.04 -71.04
N PHE A 843 16.75 16.00 -70.79
CA PHE A 843 17.75 15.49 -71.73
C PHE A 843 17.15 14.72 -72.91
N ASN A 844 15.83 14.48 -72.94
CA ASN A 844 15.17 13.96 -74.14
C ASN A 844 15.06 15.01 -75.26
N ASN A 845 15.15 16.30 -74.92
CA ASN A 845 15.02 17.42 -75.86
C ASN A 845 16.34 18.19 -76.06
N SER A 846 17.38 17.88 -75.29
CA SER A 846 18.66 18.59 -75.30
C SER A 846 19.79 17.65 -74.88
N ASP A 847 20.82 17.53 -75.71
CA ASP A 847 21.94 16.62 -75.40
C ASP A 847 22.80 17.15 -74.25
N ARG A 848 22.95 18.48 -74.13
CA ARG A 848 23.79 19.16 -73.15
C ARG A 848 23.07 20.35 -72.52
N LEU A 849 23.16 20.47 -71.20
CA LEU A 849 22.55 21.56 -70.41
C LEU A 849 23.52 22.07 -69.34
N SER A 850 23.55 23.38 -69.14
CA SER A 850 24.28 24.03 -68.05
C SER A 850 23.53 23.93 -66.72
N TYR A 851 24.27 24.07 -65.61
CA TYR A 851 23.69 24.15 -64.26
C TYR A 851 22.56 25.22 -64.18
N SER A 852 22.79 26.40 -64.75
CA SER A 852 21.83 27.52 -64.72
C SER A 852 20.56 27.23 -65.51
N GLU A 853 20.66 26.55 -66.66
CA GLU A 853 19.51 26.15 -67.46
C GLU A 853 18.66 25.12 -66.72
N ILE A 854 19.28 24.10 -66.12
CA ILE A 854 18.58 23.07 -65.34
C ILE A 854 17.87 23.70 -64.14
N MET A 855 18.54 24.59 -63.40
CA MET A 855 17.96 25.28 -62.25
C MET A 855 16.74 26.13 -62.65
N THR A 856 16.83 26.86 -63.77
CA THR A 856 15.77 27.72 -64.26
C THR A 856 14.59 26.91 -64.82
N GLN A 857 14.87 25.89 -65.63
CA GLN A 857 13.82 25.05 -66.24
C GLN A 857 13.03 24.26 -65.20
N LEU A 858 13.68 23.75 -64.15
CA LEU A 858 13.02 22.99 -63.09
C LEU A 858 12.44 23.87 -61.97
N ASN A 859 12.86 25.14 -61.87
CA ASN A 859 12.50 26.04 -60.76
C ASN A 859 12.87 25.47 -59.38
N LEU A 860 14.09 24.95 -59.24
CA LEU A 860 14.60 24.36 -57.99
C LEU A 860 15.57 25.30 -57.27
N THR A 861 15.69 25.13 -55.94
CA THR A 861 16.69 25.86 -55.13
C THR A 861 18.10 25.38 -55.41
N HIS A 862 19.11 26.23 -55.18
CA HIS A 862 20.52 25.86 -55.36
C HIS A 862 20.89 24.56 -54.63
N ASP A 863 20.49 24.42 -53.36
CA ASP A 863 20.78 23.25 -52.55
C ASP A 863 20.16 21.96 -53.14
N ASP A 864 18.92 22.05 -53.63
CA ASP A 864 18.23 20.90 -54.22
C ASP A 864 18.84 20.51 -55.57
N VAL A 865 19.21 21.48 -56.43
CA VAL A 865 19.85 21.22 -57.73
C VAL A 865 21.23 20.61 -57.55
N VAL A 866 22.06 21.13 -56.65
CA VAL A 866 23.39 20.58 -56.34
C VAL A 866 23.25 19.12 -55.89
N ARG A 867 22.33 18.85 -54.95
CA ARG A 867 22.09 17.48 -54.43
C ARG A 867 21.60 16.52 -55.51
N LEU A 868 20.68 16.98 -56.34
CA LEU A 868 20.13 16.29 -57.49
C LEU A 868 21.23 15.93 -58.51
N LEU A 869 21.97 16.92 -58.99
CA LEU A 869 22.99 16.72 -60.04
C LEU A 869 24.17 15.91 -59.52
N HIS A 870 24.57 16.10 -58.27
CA HIS A 870 25.60 15.27 -57.64
C HIS A 870 25.21 13.79 -57.64
N SER A 871 23.93 13.48 -57.38
CA SER A 871 23.43 12.09 -57.38
C SER A 871 23.47 11.42 -58.76
N LEU A 872 23.38 12.19 -59.84
CA LEU A 872 23.31 11.71 -61.22
C LEU A 872 24.65 11.73 -61.95
N SER A 873 25.64 12.51 -61.48
CA SER A 873 26.91 12.74 -62.20
C SER A 873 28.18 12.46 -61.39
N CYS A 874 28.18 12.72 -60.08
CA CYS A 874 29.37 12.60 -59.23
C CYS A 874 29.38 11.30 -58.40
N ALA A 875 28.18 10.81 -58.03
CA ALA A 875 28.00 9.65 -57.18
C ALA A 875 28.32 8.32 -57.92
N LYS A 876 27.90 7.19 -57.33
CA LYS A 876 28.13 5.84 -57.87
C LYS A 876 27.62 5.67 -59.31
N TYR A 877 26.43 6.17 -59.60
CA TYR A 877 25.76 6.01 -60.90
C TYR A 877 25.87 7.30 -61.71
N LYS A 878 26.80 7.33 -62.66
CA LYS A 878 27.09 8.48 -63.52
C LYS A 878 26.21 8.45 -64.78
N ILE A 879 24.92 8.67 -64.57
CA ILE A 879 23.92 8.75 -65.65
C ILE A 879 24.17 9.99 -66.52
N LEU A 880 24.68 11.06 -65.91
CA LEU A 880 25.11 12.26 -66.60
C LEU A 880 26.64 12.38 -66.53
N THR A 881 27.26 12.79 -67.63
CA THR A 881 28.66 13.26 -67.65
C THR A 881 28.69 14.73 -67.26
N LYS A 882 29.70 15.12 -66.47
CA LYS A 882 29.89 16.50 -65.99
C LYS A 882 31.20 17.07 -66.52
N GLU A 883 31.15 18.30 -67.01
CA GLU A 883 32.32 19.06 -67.45
C GLU A 883 32.42 20.39 -66.70
N PRO A 884 33.52 20.66 -65.97
CA PRO A 884 34.69 19.80 -65.74
C PRO A 884 34.36 18.60 -64.81
N ASN A 885 35.05 17.47 -65.02
CA ASN A 885 34.83 16.23 -64.27
C ASN A 885 35.46 16.30 -62.85
N THR A 886 34.79 17.00 -61.95
CA THR A 886 35.15 17.12 -60.53
C THR A 886 34.16 16.36 -59.63
N ARG A 887 34.53 16.15 -58.35
CA ARG A 887 33.68 15.46 -57.37
C ARG A 887 32.54 16.32 -56.81
N THR A 888 32.51 17.61 -57.12
CA THR A 888 31.51 18.57 -56.63
C THR A 888 30.78 19.20 -57.80
N VAL A 889 29.56 19.69 -57.54
CA VAL A 889 28.78 20.44 -58.53
C VAL A 889 28.95 21.93 -58.28
N SER A 890 29.33 22.67 -59.32
CA SER A 890 29.49 24.12 -59.36
C SER A 890 28.45 24.75 -60.28
N THR A 891 28.22 26.05 -60.13
CA THR A 891 27.27 26.82 -60.95
C THR A 891 27.70 27.01 -62.40
N THR A 892 28.98 26.74 -62.72
CA THR A 892 29.56 26.83 -64.07
C THR A 892 29.60 25.50 -64.81
N ASP A 893 29.11 24.42 -64.19
CA ASP A 893 29.22 23.07 -64.75
C ASP A 893 28.20 22.83 -65.86
N ASN A 894 28.60 22.03 -66.85
CA ASN A 894 27.73 21.51 -67.90
C ASN A 894 27.53 20.01 -67.74
N PHE A 895 26.34 19.54 -68.09
CA PHE A 895 25.89 18.16 -67.96
C PHE A 895 25.42 17.63 -69.31
N GLU A 896 25.76 16.38 -69.61
CA GLU A 896 25.38 15.68 -70.83
C GLU A 896 24.91 14.26 -70.50
N PHE A 897 24.02 13.69 -71.31
CA PHE A 897 23.56 12.32 -71.12
C PHE A 897 24.68 11.30 -71.42
N ASN A 898 24.97 10.41 -70.49
CA ASN A 898 26.00 9.39 -70.66
C ASN A 898 25.45 8.14 -71.38
N SER A 899 25.38 8.15 -72.71
CA SER A 899 24.88 7.02 -73.52
C SER A 899 25.64 5.70 -73.27
N LYS A 900 26.91 5.80 -72.86
CA LYS A 900 27.82 4.68 -72.63
C LYS A 900 27.71 4.06 -71.23
N PHE A 901 26.84 4.57 -70.37
CA PHE A 901 26.66 4.03 -69.02
C PHE A 901 26.18 2.57 -69.06
N THR A 902 26.70 1.73 -68.16
CA THR A 902 26.26 0.33 -67.99
C THR A 902 26.45 -0.11 -66.53
N ASP A 903 25.59 -1.02 -66.07
CA ASP A 903 25.68 -1.66 -64.74
C ASP A 903 25.39 -3.16 -64.88
N ARG A 904 25.80 -3.99 -63.91
CA ARG A 904 25.45 -5.43 -63.91
C ARG A 904 23.94 -5.62 -63.79
N MET A 905 23.28 -4.83 -62.95
CA MET A 905 21.84 -4.91 -62.72
C MET A 905 21.06 -4.22 -63.85
N ARG A 906 19.91 -4.79 -64.24
CA ARG A 906 18.99 -4.18 -65.21
C ARG A 906 18.03 -3.16 -64.58
N ARG A 907 17.93 -3.16 -63.25
CA ARG A 907 17.12 -2.24 -62.45
C ARG A 907 17.98 -1.70 -61.33
N ILE A 908 18.17 -0.39 -61.28
CA ILE A 908 19.02 0.27 -60.29
C ILE A 908 18.27 1.39 -59.58
N LYS A 909 18.51 1.55 -58.28
CA LYS A 909 17.98 2.65 -57.48
C LYS A 909 19.06 3.69 -57.25
N ILE A 910 18.79 4.94 -57.62
CA ILE A 910 19.71 6.06 -57.46
C ILE A 910 19.23 6.93 -56.28
N PRO A 911 19.79 6.76 -55.08
CA PRO A 911 19.37 7.56 -53.93
C PRO A 911 19.87 9.00 -54.06
N LEU A 912 19.06 9.94 -53.60
CA LEU A 912 19.56 11.29 -53.29
C LEU A 912 20.47 11.23 -52.06
N PRO A 913 21.54 12.04 -52.02
CA PRO A 913 22.33 12.24 -50.81
C PRO A 913 21.43 12.60 -49.60
N PRO A 914 21.64 11.97 -48.43
CA PRO A 914 20.83 12.27 -47.25
C PRO A 914 21.06 13.71 -46.79
N VAL A 915 20.00 14.35 -46.31
CA VAL A 915 20.08 15.66 -45.64
C VAL A 915 20.02 15.45 -44.14
N ASP A 916 20.94 16.08 -43.42
CA ASP A 916 20.84 16.21 -41.98
C ASP A 916 19.74 17.22 -41.64
N GLU A 917 18.60 16.69 -41.21
CA GLU A 917 17.44 17.50 -40.85
C GLU A 917 17.30 17.67 -39.33
N ARG A 918 18.32 17.26 -38.56
CA ARG A 918 18.31 17.30 -37.09
C ARG A 918 18.07 18.70 -36.54
N ARG A 919 18.84 19.68 -37.01
CA ARG A 919 18.70 21.10 -36.59
C ARG A 919 17.30 21.61 -36.84
N LYS A 920 16.72 21.29 -38.00
CA LYS A 920 15.36 21.69 -38.35
C LYS A 920 14.32 21.09 -37.40
N VAL A 921 14.47 19.82 -37.00
CA VAL A 921 13.55 19.19 -36.02
C VAL A 921 13.60 19.93 -34.68
N ILE A 922 14.80 20.23 -34.19
CA ILE A 922 14.99 20.97 -32.93
C ILE A 922 14.35 22.36 -33.03
N GLU A 923 14.64 23.09 -34.12
CA GLU A 923 14.04 24.40 -34.35
C GLU A 923 12.51 24.36 -34.39
N ASP A 924 11.92 23.40 -35.09
CA ASP A 924 10.46 23.27 -35.19
C ASP A 924 9.83 22.94 -33.83
N VAL A 925 10.45 22.05 -33.03
CA VAL A 925 10.03 21.78 -31.65
C VAL A 925 10.10 23.04 -30.78
N ASP A 926 11.17 23.82 -30.89
CA ASP A 926 11.32 25.07 -30.15
C ASP A 926 10.29 26.13 -30.58
N LYS A 927 9.81 26.11 -31.83
CA LYS A 927 8.66 26.92 -32.25
C LYS A 927 7.37 26.46 -31.59
N ASP A 928 7.11 25.15 -31.60
CA ASP A 928 5.91 24.56 -31.01
C ASP A 928 5.83 24.79 -29.50
N ARG A 929 6.96 24.69 -28.79
CA ARG A 929 7.07 25.00 -27.35
C ARG A 929 6.60 26.42 -27.03
N ARG A 930 6.87 27.42 -27.88
CA ARG A 930 6.39 28.79 -27.64
C ARG A 930 4.88 28.90 -27.68
N TYR A 931 4.24 28.21 -28.63
CA TYR A 931 2.77 28.17 -28.72
C TYR A 931 2.17 27.36 -27.57
N ALA A 932 2.82 26.27 -27.15
CA ALA A 932 2.40 25.50 -25.98
C ALA A 932 2.45 26.32 -24.68
N ILE A 933 3.51 27.12 -24.50
CA ILE A 933 3.64 28.06 -23.37
C ILE A 933 2.53 29.12 -23.40
N ASP A 934 2.28 29.75 -24.55
CA ASP A 934 1.18 30.71 -24.69
C ASP A 934 -0.16 30.10 -24.30
N ALA A 935 -0.48 28.92 -24.85
CA ALA A 935 -1.73 28.23 -24.57
C ALA A 935 -1.86 27.82 -23.10
N ALA A 936 -0.76 27.42 -22.45
CA ALA A 936 -0.75 27.11 -21.02
C ALA A 936 -1.05 28.36 -20.18
N ILE A 937 -0.33 29.46 -20.43
CA ILE A 937 -0.54 30.74 -19.72
C ILE A 937 -1.97 31.22 -19.89
N VAL A 938 -2.50 31.25 -21.12
CA VAL A 938 -3.86 31.71 -21.40
C VAL A 938 -4.90 30.82 -20.70
N ARG A 939 -4.74 29.48 -20.70
CA ARG A 939 -5.67 28.59 -20.00
C ARG A 939 -5.66 28.81 -18.48
N ILE A 940 -4.48 28.96 -17.88
CA ILE A 940 -4.34 29.22 -16.44
C ILE A 940 -5.00 30.56 -16.10
N MET A 941 -4.64 31.63 -16.80
CA MET A 941 -5.14 32.98 -16.55
C MET A 941 -6.64 33.10 -16.83
N LYS A 942 -7.16 32.42 -17.86
CA LYS A 942 -8.61 32.36 -18.12
C LYS A 942 -9.39 31.75 -16.97
N SER A 943 -8.83 30.73 -16.30
CA SER A 943 -9.45 30.06 -15.16
C SER A 943 -9.31 30.85 -13.85
N ARG A 944 -8.12 31.42 -13.58
CA ARG A 944 -7.82 32.10 -12.31
C ARG A 944 -8.27 33.56 -12.29
N LYS A 945 -8.40 34.19 -13.47
CA LYS A 945 -8.68 35.62 -13.73
C LYS A 945 -7.60 36.57 -13.23
N VAL A 946 -7.09 36.36 -12.02
CA VAL A 946 -6.01 37.14 -11.42
C VAL A 946 -5.01 36.16 -10.79
N LEU A 947 -3.72 36.33 -11.06
CA LEU A 947 -2.68 35.45 -10.50
C LEU A 947 -1.35 36.20 -10.32
N GLY A 948 -0.63 35.86 -9.25
CA GLY A 948 0.71 36.40 -9.00
C GLY A 948 1.75 35.81 -9.96
N HIS A 949 2.79 36.58 -10.28
CA HIS A 949 3.83 36.20 -11.24
C HIS A 949 4.50 34.87 -10.90
N GLN A 950 4.93 34.68 -9.64
CA GLN A 950 5.58 33.43 -9.22
C GLN A 950 4.64 32.22 -9.32
N GLN A 951 3.37 32.40 -8.94
CA GLN A 951 2.36 31.34 -9.03
C GLN A 951 2.08 30.97 -10.49
N LEU A 952 1.93 31.96 -11.38
CA LEU A 952 1.73 31.73 -12.81
C LEU A 952 2.89 30.97 -13.44
N VAL A 953 4.13 31.37 -13.12
CA VAL A 953 5.31 30.67 -13.62
C VAL A 953 5.35 29.23 -13.10
N MET A 954 5.09 28.98 -11.82
CA MET A 954 5.08 27.63 -11.25
C MET A 954 3.98 26.75 -11.84
N GLU A 955 2.74 27.24 -11.94
CA GLU A 955 1.62 26.49 -12.56
C GLU A 955 1.92 26.18 -14.04
N CYS A 956 2.55 27.11 -14.77
CA CYS A 956 2.96 26.90 -16.16
C CYS A 956 4.05 25.82 -16.27
N VAL A 957 5.06 25.84 -15.38
CA VAL A 957 6.10 24.81 -15.31
C VAL A 957 5.51 23.44 -15.01
N GLU A 958 4.57 23.36 -14.06
CA GLU A 958 3.91 22.11 -13.70
C GLU A 958 3.06 21.55 -14.84
N GLN A 959 2.29 22.40 -15.52
CA GLN A 959 1.44 21.98 -16.65
C GLN A 959 2.28 21.47 -17.84
N LEU A 960 3.38 22.17 -18.17
CA LEU A 960 4.24 21.83 -19.31
C LEU A 960 5.23 20.71 -18.99
N GLY A 961 5.62 20.55 -17.72
CA GLY A 961 6.61 19.57 -17.24
C GLY A 961 6.26 18.12 -17.55
N ARG A 962 5.01 17.82 -17.92
CA ARG A 962 4.61 16.50 -18.42
C ARG A 962 5.24 16.16 -19.79
N MET A 963 5.47 17.17 -20.63
CA MET A 963 5.91 17.03 -22.02
C MET A 963 7.36 17.47 -22.26
N PHE A 964 7.77 18.58 -21.67
CA PHE A 964 9.13 19.12 -21.79
C PHE A 964 9.49 19.93 -20.55
N LYS A 965 10.77 20.19 -20.35
CA LYS A 965 11.23 21.10 -19.28
C LYS A 965 11.20 22.54 -19.79
N PRO A 966 10.23 23.38 -19.41
CA PRO A 966 10.15 24.73 -19.94
C PRO A 966 11.23 25.62 -19.33
N ASP A 967 11.85 26.45 -20.18
CA ASP A 967 12.75 27.50 -19.72
C ASP A 967 11.94 28.64 -19.07
N ILE A 968 12.27 28.94 -17.81
CA ILE A 968 11.64 30.04 -17.06
C ILE A 968 11.82 31.38 -17.79
N LYS A 969 12.96 31.61 -18.46
CA LYS A 969 13.18 32.83 -19.24
C LYS A 969 12.22 32.91 -20.43
N ALA A 970 11.99 31.78 -21.11
CA ALA A 970 11.03 31.69 -22.20
C ALA A 970 9.60 31.98 -21.70
N ILE A 971 9.17 31.39 -20.58
CA ILE A 971 7.85 31.67 -19.98
C ILE A 971 7.70 33.18 -19.71
N LYS A 972 8.68 33.81 -19.05
CA LYS A 972 8.65 35.25 -18.76
C LYS A 972 8.51 36.09 -20.03
N LYS A 973 9.29 35.78 -21.07
CA LYS A 973 9.18 36.45 -22.37
C LYS A 973 7.78 36.31 -22.98
N ARG A 974 7.19 35.11 -22.91
CA ARG A 974 5.84 34.86 -23.43
C ARG A 974 4.75 35.60 -22.65
N ILE A 975 4.92 35.80 -21.34
CA ILE A 975 4.01 36.64 -20.54
C ILE A 975 4.02 38.07 -21.08
N GLU A 976 5.19 38.68 -21.29
CA GLU A 976 5.27 40.03 -21.87
C GLU A 976 4.63 40.08 -23.26
N ASP A 977 4.90 39.08 -24.11
CA ASP A 977 4.31 39.00 -25.45
C ASP A 977 2.77 38.86 -25.39
N LEU A 978 2.21 38.23 -24.34
CA LEU A 978 0.76 38.13 -24.13
C LEU A 978 0.16 39.42 -23.58
N ILE A 979 0.93 40.21 -22.81
CA ILE A 979 0.52 41.54 -22.38
C ILE A 979 0.45 42.49 -23.58
N THR A 980 1.47 42.48 -24.45
CA THR A 980 1.46 43.31 -25.67
C THR A 980 0.35 42.94 -26.65
N ARG A 981 -0.18 41.72 -26.57
CA ARG A 981 -1.32 41.23 -27.37
C ARG A 981 -2.67 41.38 -26.65
N ASP A 982 -2.72 42.11 -25.54
CA ASP A 982 -3.93 42.36 -24.74
C ASP A 982 -4.66 41.11 -24.22
N TYR A 983 -3.94 39.99 -24.04
CA TYR A 983 -4.48 38.81 -23.34
C TYR A 983 -4.41 38.96 -21.82
N LEU A 984 -3.41 39.71 -21.35
CA LEU A 984 -3.10 39.93 -19.94
C LEU A 984 -2.79 41.40 -19.69
N GLU A 985 -3.07 41.89 -18.49
CA GLU A 985 -2.56 43.18 -18.01
C GLU A 985 -1.87 43.03 -16.66
N ARG A 986 -0.96 43.95 -16.33
CA ARG A 986 -0.45 44.08 -14.97
C ARG A 986 -1.46 44.82 -14.13
N ASP A 987 -1.61 44.39 -12.88
CA ASP A 987 -2.40 45.14 -11.92
C ASP A 987 -1.79 46.54 -11.67
N LYS A 988 -2.65 47.54 -11.47
CA LYS A 988 -2.25 48.96 -11.33
C LYS A 988 -1.55 49.24 -10.01
N GLU A 989 -1.85 48.47 -8.95
CA GLU A 989 -1.30 48.65 -7.61
C GLU A 989 -0.12 47.69 -7.36
N ASN A 990 -0.15 46.49 -7.96
CA ASN A 990 0.89 45.48 -7.80
C ASN A 990 1.42 44.92 -9.14
N PRO A 991 2.61 45.36 -9.61
CA PRO A 991 3.22 44.86 -10.84
C PRO A 991 3.54 43.36 -10.88
N ASN A 992 3.50 42.68 -9.73
CA ASN A 992 3.67 41.23 -9.60
C ASN A 992 2.35 40.46 -9.73
N MET A 993 1.22 41.13 -9.98
CA MET A 993 -0.06 40.50 -10.29
C MET A 993 -0.45 40.74 -11.75
N PHE A 994 -0.98 39.70 -12.37
CA PHE A 994 -1.55 39.78 -13.71
C PHE A 994 -3.07 39.58 -13.65
N LYS A 995 -3.79 40.29 -14.51
CA LYS A 995 -5.23 40.09 -14.77
C LYS A 995 -5.42 39.61 -16.20
N TYR A 996 -6.42 38.76 -16.38
CA TYR A 996 -6.80 38.22 -17.68
C TYR A 996 -7.86 39.11 -18.35
N LEU A 997 -7.66 39.45 -19.62
CA LEU A 997 -8.46 40.46 -20.33
C LEU A 997 -9.45 39.89 -21.36
N ALA A 998 -9.21 38.68 -21.89
CA ALA A 998 -9.84 38.19 -23.13
C ALA A 998 -11.08 37.30 -22.96
#